data_AF-A0A397U7V2-F1
#
_entry.id   AF-A0A397U7V2-F1
#
_cell.length_a   1.000
_cell.length_b   1.000
_cell.length_c   1.000
_cell.angle_alpha   90.00
_cell.angle_beta   90.00
_cell.angle_gamma   90.00
#
_symmetry.space_group_name_H-M   'P 1'
#
loop_
_entity.id
_entity.type
_entity.pdbx_description
1 polymer ?
#
loop_
_entity_poly.entity_id
_entity_poly.type
_entity_poly.pdbx_seq_one_letter_code
_entity_poly.pdbx_strand_id
1 'polypeptide(L)'
;MFREFLQNADQAGARRISIYVDERQWHEQSTLLSKEMYNWQGPAIWIYNDAEFKKDFSSLGKSGIITSYYLTDVLTCVSGEAIVFLDSQAKFLPTLGNPPRRPQGIKLNFLNKRFLSHFEDQCKPYIDIEECNFQKCFNGTLFRLPLRSSELSKQSSISSTSVGHEEILKYFHNLKDNQILFLRNIEIYNIYHIDKNKHKKLIWEERIQNLKEDVRNIRRKVDDEPQIFQLDTKIYYEQKKKTTFEVWLVCTGGRKSTNEFSKDAHGGVAAILARSDNEPLKKPLDLTDPPVLVGKNYVYVPCNDDFTKLNVHINGNFVLSKDRKVILRQNNTHERWNRYSLQQNNTHERWNRYILLEVLPPLHVKLLGGIAQINYDQYEHFKNSKNIQPNNFVSCITKTTKGFWPFGEVKQADEGKFVSLDDAYFSEENDFTIANILAKHSISTVKVEKAILNQLKSRLEKSAKYQPINSAFVYKSLQANSNILKTVQDEPTSSHKNILVLLKFVLRDMTLYSQLIGLPLVPLKDGSFDKFGRRTYYIAKKKDQDLFPKSGPSHFICDLDDELSKIFESKDFLRITNIKKLDAQGILDLLAGELCKEQEIPWNPSSQNIPNRQWLDNILEKMEWGKGLEFTKLSEYPLLPVVSPNNKLVRADSLNPLLTYPDNSDEILVSALGKLGICFTDIKLDSKNANSEFLKKSVFSWSESNVFESIKRKLKSQKIPMESFFSNAALSEDELNKLRELVKATDISQQDNIEIIKELPIWPTRSEEYISAKEGKLLPHNLPCYSSDKDLFNVTDEYFSVLILLGAKQYKEFDYVKQYYYTPDSRRVPTQEDVEFLEKILLLNDPEIMDYLKNFKSIPNKSLKSFVKADTLYDAKVDLFSQIFDDNRFLPSQLQNNYYCFRALLKMGLKQDLNNNTYIECAREVEFKINIEDELNQLYKIKFVPSNKNLPNPYNETVGQAGRTSGYESFGSLYSIKYQNICWTQAKFFASDVKHVEQSPNVEMVIDH
;
A
#
# COMPACT_ATOMS: atom_id res chain seq x y z
N MET A 1 -17.25 8.30 66.76
CA MET A 1 -17.39 8.36 68.23
C MET A 1 -17.03 7.04 68.90
N PHE A 2 -17.91 6.06 69.14
CA PHE A 2 -17.54 4.86 69.95
C PHE A 2 -16.30 4.09 69.46
N ARG A 3 -16.17 3.84 68.14
CA ARG A 3 -14.95 3.21 67.56
C ARG A 3 -13.66 4.03 67.78
N GLU A 4 -13.75 5.36 67.91
CA GLU A 4 -12.57 6.19 68.21
C GLU A 4 -12.17 6.12 69.69
N PHE A 5 -13.13 6.01 70.62
CA PHE A 5 -12.83 5.73 72.03
C PHE A 5 -12.20 4.34 72.20
N LEU A 6 -12.70 3.35 71.47
CA LEU A 6 -12.12 2.01 71.39
C LEU A 6 -10.66 2.05 70.88
N GLN A 7 -10.39 2.82 69.82
CA GLN A 7 -9.03 3.02 69.31
C GLN A 7 -8.12 3.79 70.27
N ASN A 8 -8.64 4.82 70.96
CA ASN A 8 -7.88 5.57 71.97
C ASN A 8 -7.47 4.68 73.15
N ALA A 9 -8.38 3.80 73.61
CA ALA A 9 -8.10 2.82 74.65
C ALA A 9 -7.02 1.81 74.19
N ASP A 10 -7.13 1.29 72.96
CA ASP A 10 -6.12 0.38 72.39
C ASP A 10 -4.73 1.02 72.29
N GLN A 11 -4.66 2.30 71.88
CA GLN A 11 -3.43 3.09 71.84
C GLN A 11 -2.86 3.41 73.23
N ALA A 12 -3.70 3.51 74.25
CA ALA A 12 -3.27 3.67 75.65
C ALA A 12 -2.74 2.35 76.26
N GLY A 13 -2.89 1.22 75.56
CA GLY A 13 -2.49 -0.11 76.05
C GLY A 13 -3.57 -0.81 76.90
N ALA A 14 -4.81 -0.33 76.85
CA ALA A 14 -5.93 -0.96 77.57
C ALA A 14 -6.20 -2.38 77.03
N ARG A 15 -6.60 -3.28 77.92
CA ARG A 15 -7.07 -4.63 77.61
C ARG A 15 -8.60 -4.75 77.70
N ARG A 16 -9.23 -3.89 78.50
CA ARG A 16 -10.69 -3.88 78.71
C ARG A 16 -11.24 -2.48 78.47
N ILE A 17 -12.34 -2.43 77.72
CA ILE A 17 -13.18 -1.23 77.59
C ILE A 17 -14.64 -1.58 77.92
N SER A 18 -15.29 -0.73 78.71
CA SER A 18 -16.70 -0.87 79.10
C SER A 18 -17.45 0.41 78.74
N ILE A 19 -18.53 0.30 77.98
CA ILE A 19 -19.49 1.40 77.78
C ILE A 19 -20.71 1.17 78.68
N TYR A 20 -21.24 2.24 79.25
CA TYR A 20 -22.49 2.22 80.00
C TYR A 20 -23.46 3.22 79.40
N VAL A 21 -24.64 2.77 79.01
CA VAL A 21 -25.79 3.66 78.75
C VAL A 21 -26.53 3.82 80.07
N ASP A 22 -26.48 5.01 80.64
CA ASP A 22 -26.97 5.30 81.99
C ASP A 22 -28.18 6.22 81.93
N GLU A 23 -29.35 5.73 82.36
CA GLU A 23 -30.60 6.48 82.41
C GLU A 23 -30.84 7.23 83.72
N ARG A 24 -29.93 7.11 84.70
CA ARG A 24 -30.08 7.75 86.00
C ARG A 24 -30.07 9.27 85.84
N GLN A 25 -31.11 9.91 86.36
CA GLN A 25 -31.23 11.35 86.49
C GLN A 25 -30.99 11.73 87.95
N TRP A 26 -30.13 12.71 88.19
CA TRP A 26 -29.90 13.28 89.51
C TRP A 26 -30.54 14.67 89.56
N HIS A 27 -31.14 15.02 90.71
CA HIS A 27 -32.00 16.20 90.84
C HIS A 27 -31.45 17.22 91.86
N GLU A 28 -30.45 16.81 92.65
CA GLU A 28 -29.82 17.65 93.66
C GLU A 28 -28.88 18.69 93.04
N GLN A 29 -28.87 19.89 93.61
CA GLN A 29 -28.18 21.08 93.08
C GLN A 29 -27.26 21.77 94.10
N SER A 30 -27.20 21.25 95.33
CA SER A 30 -26.63 21.94 96.49
C SER A 30 -25.12 22.08 96.44
N THR A 31 -24.43 21.08 95.86
CA THR A 31 -22.97 20.96 95.85
C THR A 31 -22.45 20.65 94.43
N LEU A 32 -22.75 21.57 93.50
CA LEU A 32 -22.25 21.54 92.12
C LEU A 32 -21.12 22.54 91.90
N LEU A 33 -20.27 22.32 90.87
CA LEU A 33 -19.20 23.25 90.50
C LEU A 33 -19.71 24.64 90.08
N SER A 34 -20.95 24.70 89.59
CA SER A 34 -21.69 25.91 89.26
C SER A 34 -23.20 25.58 89.27
N LYS A 35 -24.06 26.60 89.19
CA LYS A 35 -25.51 26.37 89.04
C LYS A 35 -25.85 25.74 87.68
N GLU A 36 -25.12 26.10 86.64
CA GLU A 36 -25.41 25.66 85.26
C GLU A 36 -25.00 24.21 85.01
N MET A 37 -24.12 23.64 85.85
CA MET A 37 -23.76 22.21 85.80
C MET A 37 -24.93 21.27 86.15
N TYR A 38 -26.03 21.77 86.74
CA TYR A 38 -27.25 20.97 86.98
C TYR A 38 -27.79 20.32 85.71
N ASN A 39 -27.77 21.08 84.61
CA ASN A 39 -28.23 20.64 83.29
C ASN A 39 -27.46 19.42 82.73
N TRP A 40 -26.28 19.11 83.31
CA TRP A 40 -25.43 17.99 82.92
C TRP A 40 -25.40 16.87 83.98
N GLN A 41 -26.38 16.83 84.88
CA GLN A 41 -26.57 15.75 85.87
C GLN A 41 -27.57 14.66 85.46
N GLY A 42 -28.08 14.72 84.23
CA GLY A 42 -28.98 13.70 83.68
C GLY A 42 -28.30 12.45 83.13
N PRO A 43 -29.07 11.63 82.38
CA PRO A 43 -28.61 10.46 81.64
C PRO A 43 -27.30 10.68 80.90
N ALA A 44 -26.44 9.67 80.87
CA ALA A 44 -25.10 9.80 80.33
C ALA A 44 -24.65 8.53 79.60
N ILE A 45 -23.66 8.70 78.71
CA ILE A 45 -22.81 7.58 78.29
C ILE A 45 -21.53 7.63 79.09
N TRP A 46 -21.19 6.53 79.75
CA TRP A 46 -19.87 6.34 80.35
C TRP A 46 -19.01 5.48 79.45
N ILE A 47 -17.72 5.81 79.38
CA ILE A 47 -16.74 5.03 78.62
C ILE A 47 -15.52 4.83 79.51
N TYR A 48 -15.39 3.62 80.05
CA TYR A 48 -14.26 3.19 80.88
C TYR A 48 -13.26 2.40 80.05
N ASN A 49 -11.97 2.59 80.29
CA ASN A 49 -10.93 1.63 79.92
C ASN A 49 -9.90 1.44 81.05
N ASP A 50 -9.24 0.28 81.08
CA ASP A 50 -8.31 -0.12 82.14
C ASP A 50 -6.87 0.43 81.99
N ALA A 51 -6.62 1.33 81.03
CA ALA A 51 -5.38 2.10 80.94
C ALA A 51 -5.51 3.47 81.61
N GLU A 52 -4.46 3.90 82.30
CA GLU A 52 -4.35 5.24 82.88
C GLU A 52 -3.89 6.27 81.82
N PHE A 53 -4.45 7.48 81.84
CA PHE A 53 -4.18 8.52 80.85
C PHE A 53 -2.83 9.22 81.11
N LYS A 54 -1.76 8.68 80.52
CA LYS A 54 -0.37 9.17 80.71
C LYS A 54 0.04 10.36 79.83
N LYS A 55 -0.84 10.89 78.97
CA LYS A 55 -0.58 12.07 78.13
C LYS A 55 -1.05 13.34 78.83
N ASP A 56 -0.55 14.49 78.40
CA ASP A 56 -1.11 15.78 78.84
C ASP A 56 -2.59 15.89 78.40
N PHE A 57 -3.45 16.32 79.32
CA PHE A 57 -4.88 16.48 79.09
C PHE A 57 -5.18 17.57 78.04
N SER A 58 -4.23 18.48 77.77
CA SER A 58 -4.29 19.40 76.61
C SER A 58 -4.42 18.67 75.26
N SER A 59 -3.95 17.42 75.16
CA SER A 59 -4.06 16.60 73.95
C SER A 59 -5.47 16.06 73.70
N LEU A 60 -6.36 16.05 74.71
CA LEU A 60 -7.75 15.60 74.55
C LEU A 60 -8.49 16.44 73.49
N GLY A 61 -8.24 17.76 73.47
CA GLY A 61 -8.80 18.70 72.48
C GLY A 61 -8.30 18.52 71.05
N LYS A 62 -7.33 17.63 70.79
CA LYS A 62 -6.86 17.24 69.44
C LYS A 62 -7.19 15.78 69.09
N SER A 63 -7.85 15.06 69.99
CA SER A 63 -8.16 13.62 69.86
C SER A 63 -9.57 13.39 69.28
N GLY A 64 -9.91 12.12 68.96
CA GLY A 64 -11.26 11.74 68.49
C GLY A 64 -12.40 12.06 69.46
N ILE A 65 -12.08 12.47 70.69
CA ILE A 65 -13.03 12.94 71.69
C ILE A 65 -13.86 14.14 71.20
N ILE A 66 -13.39 14.93 70.22
CA ILE A 66 -14.22 15.97 69.58
C ILE A 66 -15.55 15.39 69.05
N THR A 67 -15.57 14.13 68.60
CA THR A 67 -16.82 13.50 68.12
C THR A 67 -17.83 13.19 69.23
N SER A 68 -17.46 13.29 70.51
CA SER A 68 -18.40 13.20 71.62
C SER A 68 -19.30 14.43 71.75
N TYR A 69 -18.89 15.58 71.20
CA TYR A 69 -19.72 16.79 71.21
C TYR A 69 -20.99 16.68 70.34
N TYR A 70 -21.14 15.59 69.59
CA TYR A 70 -22.42 15.20 69.02
C TYR A 70 -23.48 14.92 70.11
N LEU A 71 -23.10 14.23 71.20
CA LEU A 71 -24.02 13.84 72.28
C LEU A 71 -24.13 14.86 73.43
N THR A 72 -23.08 15.64 73.69
CA THR A 72 -22.96 16.51 74.87
C THR A 72 -22.28 17.83 74.53
N ASP A 73 -22.43 18.88 75.35
CA ASP A 73 -21.54 20.06 75.27
C ASP A 73 -20.47 20.06 76.37
N VAL A 74 -20.62 19.20 77.39
CA VAL A 74 -19.72 19.06 78.54
C VAL A 74 -19.27 17.60 78.71
N LEU A 75 -18.01 17.30 78.38
CA LEU A 75 -17.40 15.99 78.68
C LEU A 75 -16.60 16.07 79.99
N THR A 76 -16.60 14.99 80.77
CA THR A 76 -15.65 14.81 81.86
C THR A 76 -14.77 13.58 81.67
N CYS A 77 -13.59 13.58 82.28
CA CYS A 77 -12.62 12.49 82.27
C CYS A 77 -11.99 12.34 83.67
N VAL A 78 -12.03 11.14 84.23
CA VAL A 78 -11.34 10.77 85.49
C VAL A 78 -10.23 9.77 85.16
N SER A 79 -9.01 10.05 85.58
CA SER A 79 -7.88 9.12 85.47
C SER A 79 -6.78 9.46 86.47
N GLY A 80 -6.20 8.44 87.11
CA GLY A 80 -5.22 8.64 88.19
C GLY A 80 -5.84 9.47 89.33
N GLU A 81 -5.18 10.55 89.74
CA GLU A 81 -5.66 11.51 90.75
C GLU A 81 -6.48 12.69 90.19
N ALA A 82 -6.67 12.76 88.88
CA ALA A 82 -7.22 13.93 88.20
C ALA A 82 -8.63 13.70 87.65
N ILE A 83 -9.48 14.72 87.80
CA ILE A 83 -10.72 14.88 87.06
C ILE A 83 -10.61 16.13 86.18
N VAL A 84 -10.97 15.99 84.91
CA VAL A 84 -11.04 17.09 83.95
C VAL A 84 -12.47 17.27 83.49
N PHE A 85 -12.92 18.52 83.47
CA PHE A 85 -14.16 18.94 82.84
C PHE A 85 -13.81 19.76 81.60
N LEU A 86 -14.41 19.45 80.45
CA LEU A 86 -14.28 20.19 79.20
C LEU A 86 -15.64 20.74 78.79
N ASP A 87 -15.76 22.06 78.81
CA ASP A 87 -16.94 22.83 78.43
C ASP A 87 -16.63 23.58 77.14
N SER A 88 -17.04 22.96 76.04
CA SER A 88 -16.79 23.46 74.69
C SER A 88 -17.35 24.87 74.39
N GLN A 89 -18.31 25.35 75.20
CA GLN A 89 -18.96 26.65 74.99
C GLN A 89 -18.57 27.70 76.04
N ALA A 90 -17.80 27.33 77.08
CA ALA A 90 -17.47 28.18 78.22
C ALA A 90 -18.74 28.81 78.87
N LYS A 91 -19.81 28.03 79.02
CA LYS A 91 -21.11 28.46 79.58
C LYS A 91 -21.42 27.86 80.94
N PHE A 92 -20.88 26.68 81.23
CA PHE A 92 -21.29 25.82 82.34
C PHE A 92 -20.27 25.80 83.48
N LEU A 93 -18.97 25.91 83.21
CA LEU A 93 -17.95 25.90 84.27
C LEU A 93 -17.97 27.19 85.12
N PRO A 94 -17.47 27.14 86.38
CA PRO A 94 -17.36 28.34 87.23
C PRO A 94 -16.40 29.37 86.63
N THR A 95 -16.64 30.65 86.93
CA THR A 95 -15.74 31.74 86.50
C THR A 95 -14.42 31.71 87.28
N LEU A 96 -13.31 31.79 86.55
CA LEU A 96 -11.95 31.85 87.08
C LEU A 96 -11.20 33.10 86.57
N GLY A 97 -10.14 33.47 87.28
CA GLY A 97 -9.25 34.57 86.92
C GLY A 97 -9.82 35.98 87.20
N ASN A 98 -9.03 36.99 86.83
CA ASN A 98 -9.42 38.41 86.89
C ASN A 98 -9.02 39.09 85.57
N PRO A 99 -9.96 39.61 84.75
CA PRO A 99 -11.41 39.63 84.97
C PRO A 99 -12.02 38.21 84.98
N PRO A 100 -13.12 37.97 85.72
CA PRO A 100 -13.74 36.65 85.80
C PRO A 100 -14.24 36.17 84.43
N ARG A 101 -13.76 35.00 83.99
CA ARG A 101 -14.21 34.36 82.75
C ARG A 101 -14.46 32.87 82.99
N ARG A 102 -15.48 32.31 82.36
CA ARG A 102 -15.68 30.85 82.36
C ARG A 102 -14.61 30.23 81.44
N PRO A 103 -13.86 29.21 81.89
CA PRO A 103 -12.89 28.52 81.06
C PRO A 103 -13.57 27.48 80.16
N GLN A 104 -12.92 27.10 79.06
CA GLN A 104 -13.35 25.96 78.22
C GLN A 104 -12.98 24.59 78.82
N GLY A 105 -12.22 24.56 79.91
CA GLY A 105 -11.92 23.35 80.66
C GLY A 105 -11.15 23.61 81.94
N ILE A 106 -11.33 22.72 82.92
CA ILE A 106 -10.64 22.77 84.22
C ILE A 106 -10.13 21.36 84.56
N LYS A 107 -8.87 21.26 84.98
CA LYS A 107 -8.30 20.07 85.62
C LYS A 107 -8.25 20.28 87.13
N LEU A 108 -8.80 19.34 87.89
CA LEU A 108 -8.78 19.31 89.35
C LEU A 108 -8.12 18.02 89.83
N ASN A 109 -7.29 18.10 90.85
CA ASN A 109 -6.87 16.93 91.62
C ASN A 109 -7.97 16.67 92.67
N PHE A 110 -8.62 15.51 92.59
CA PHE A 110 -9.76 15.17 93.45
C PHE A 110 -9.35 14.52 94.78
N LEU A 111 -8.09 14.10 94.93
CA LEU A 111 -7.54 13.56 96.17
C LEU A 111 -7.20 14.64 97.21
N ASN A 112 -7.20 15.92 96.80
CA ASN A 112 -7.21 17.02 97.73
C ASN A 112 -8.44 16.89 98.66
N LYS A 113 -8.23 16.97 99.98
CA LYS A 113 -9.13 16.54 101.08
C LYS A 113 -10.50 17.25 101.19
N ARG A 114 -10.96 17.88 100.12
CA ARG A 114 -12.16 18.72 100.05
C ARG A 114 -12.98 18.56 98.77
N PHE A 115 -12.49 17.91 97.70
CA PHE A 115 -13.25 17.85 96.43
C PHE A 115 -14.60 17.16 96.59
N LEU A 116 -14.61 15.91 97.09
CA LEU A 116 -15.86 15.15 97.31
C LEU A 116 -16.80 15.83 98.32
N SER A 117 -16.28 16.50 99.35
CA SER A 117 -17.10 17.14 100.38
C SER A 117 -17.64 18.52 100.01
N HIS A 118 -17.06 19.20 99.02
CA HIS A 118 -17.55 20.48 98.52
C HIS A 118 -18.44 20.31 97.28
N PHE A 119 -18.27 19.21 96.56
CA PHE A 119 -18.96 18.94 95.29
C PHE A 119 -19.60 17.54 95.29
N GLU A 120 -20.30 17.17 96.36
CA GLU A 120 -20.91 15.84 96.52
C GLU A 120 -21.90 15.52 95.39
N ASP A 121 -22.84 16.42 95.12
CA ASP A 121 -23.82 16.28 94.03
C ASP A 121 -23.16 16.18 92.65
N GLN A 122 -22.01 16.85 92.46
CA GLN A 122 -21.21 16.75 91.24
C GLN A 122 -20.58 15.36 91.06
N CYS A 123 -20.30 14.67 92.17
CA CYS A 123 -19.61 13.39 92.24
C CYS A 123 -20.57 12.18 92.28
N LYS A 124 -21.79 12.33 92.80
CA LYS A 124 -22.81 11.26 92.92
C LYS A 124 -22.93 10.34 91.67
N PRO A 125 -22.97 10.84 90.42
CA PRO A 125 -23.17 9.97 89.26
C PRO A 125 -22.07 8.93 89.02
N TYR A 126 -20.84 9.19 89.49
CA TYR A 126 -19.67 8.35 89.26
C TYR A 126 -19.58 7.15 90.23
N ILE A 127 -20.19 7.25 91.41
CA ILE A 127 -19.92 6.38 92.56
C ILE A 127 -20.26 4.89 92.29
N ASP A 128 -21.20 4.62 91.36
CA ASP A 128 -21.59 3.27 90.96
C ASP A 128 -20.88 2.75 89.68
N ILE A 129 -19.93 3.50 89.11
CA ILE A 129 -19.28 3.18 87.82
C ILE A 129 -17.81 2.80 88.02
N GLU A 130 -17.50 1.51 87.82
CA GLU A 130 -16.13 0.92 87.89
C GLU A 130 -15.35 1.34 89.15
N GLU A 131 -16.03 1.40 90.32
CA GLU A 131 -15.49 1.82 91.63
C GLU A 131 -14.98 3.27 91.73
N CYS A 132 -15.44 4.18 90.87
CA CYS A 132 -15.03 5.59 90.89
C CYS A 132 -15.61 6.39 92.08
N ASN A 133 -15.01 6.23 93.26
CA ASN A 133 -15.48 6.84 94.52
C ASN A 133 -14.76 8.15 94.94
N PHE A 134 -13.80 8.64 94.15
CA PHE A 134 -12.95 9.81 94.43
C PHE A 134 -12.11 9.78 95.74
N GLN A 135 -12.03 8.63 96.42
CA GLN A 135 -11.23 8.48 97.65
C GLN A 135 -9.79 8.01 97.41
N LYS A 136 -9.56 7.33 96.28
CA LYS A 136 -8.28 6.74 95.84
C LYS A 136 -8.01 7.10 94.39
N CYS A 137 -6.75 6.97 93.93
CA CYS A 137 -6.44 7.09 92.50
C CYS A 137 -7.33 6.14 91.68
N PHE A 138 -7.85 6.63 90.56
CA PHE A 138 -8.67 5.84 89.65
C PHE A 138 -7.78 5.02 88.71
N ASN A 139 -7.76 3.71 88.90
CA ASN A 139 -6.96 2.76 88.11
C ASN A 139 -7.62 2.49 86.74
N GLY A 140 -7.44 3.45 85.83
CA GLY A 140 -7.98 3.42 84.47
C GLY A 140 -8.29 4.83 83.97
N THR A 141 -9.14 4.92 82.96
CA THR A 141 -9.68 6.19 82.44
C THR A 141 -11.18 6.06 82.23
N LEU A 142 -11.96 6.91 82.90
CA LEU A 142 -13.42 6.95 82.83
C LEU A 142 -13.89 8.28 82.26
N PHE A 143 -14.55 8.24 81.11
CA PHE A 143 -15.24 9.39 80.52
C PHE A 143 -16.72 9.40 80.88
N ARG A 144 -17.27 10.59 81.15
CA ARG A 144 -18.73 10.83 81.22
C ARG A 144 -19.15 11.74 80.07
N LEU A 145 -20.22 11.35 79.38
CA LEU A 145 -20.88 12.10 78.32
C LEU A 145 -22.37 12.29 78.69
N PRO A 146 -22.72 13.27 79.54
CA PRO A 146 -24.12 13.53 79.89
C PRO A 146 -24.87 14.02 78.64
N LEU A 147 -26.00 13.40 78.32
CA LEU A 147 -26.72 13.60 77.07
C LEU A 147 -27.39 14.99 77.04
N ARG A 148 -27.24 15.69 75.90
CA ARG A 148 -27.88 16.98 75.66
C ARG A 148 -29.40 16.83 75.60
N SER A 149 -30.13 17.55 76.47
CA SER A 149 -31.60 17.60 76.44
C SER A 149 -32.13 18.37 75.22
N SER A 150 -33.44 18.27 74.98
CA SER A 150 -34.14 19.00 73.90
C SER A 150 -34.10 20.53 74.10
N GLU A 151 -34.02 20.99 75.34
CA GLU A 151 -33.90 22.40 75.70
C GLU A 151 -32.47 22.90 75.45
N LEU A 152 -31.46 22.10 75.84
CA LEU A 152 -30.05 22.42 75.64
C LEU A 152 -29.66 22.41 74.15
N SER A 153 -30.25 21.55 73.33
CA SER A 153 -29.98 21.51 71.87
C SER A 153 -30.36 22.82 71.18
N LYS A 154 -31.43 23.49 71.62
CA LYS A 154 -31.84 24.81 71.10
C LYS A 154 -30.89 25.95 71.51
N GLN A 155 -30.10 25.75 72.56
CA GLN A 155 -29.17 26.75 73.12
C GLN A 155 -27.69 26.45 72.79
N SER A 156 -27.41 25.26 72.26
CA SER A 156 -26.06 24.82 71.89
C SER A 156 -25.64 25.44 70.56
N SER A 157 -24.46 26.08 70.55
CA SER A 157 -23.83 26.59 69.32
C SER A 157 -23.09 25.49 68.53
N ILE A 158 -23.15 24.23 68.98
CA ILE A 158 -22.40 23.11 68.41
C ILE A 158 -23.32 22.11 67.71
N SER A 159 -24.48 21.80 68.30
CA SER A 159 -25.44 20.87 67.71
C SER A 159 -26.87 21.19 68.14
N SER A 160 -27.72 21.43 67.14
CA SER A 160 -29.17 21.61 67.31
C SER A 160 -29.94 20.30 67.49
N THR A 161 -29.25 19.15 67.53
CA THR A 161 -29.86 17.81 67.70
C THR A 161 -29.56 17.24 69.08
N SER A 162 -30.60 16.75 69.77
CA SER A 162 -30.49 15.92 70.98
C SER A 162 -30.65 14.44 70.60
N VAL A 163 -29.77 13.58 71.10
CA VAL A 163 -29.80 12.12 70.90
C VAL A 163 -30.22 11.45 72.19
N GLY A 164 -31.32 10.69 72.17
CA GLY A 164 -31.87 10.04 73.35
C GLY A 164 -31.11 8.76 73.75
N HIS A 165 -31.18 8.37 75.02
CA HIS A 165 -30.63 7.09 75.49
C HIS A 165 -31.27 5.89 74.76
N GLU A 166 -32.56 5.95 74.44
CA GLU A 166 -33.27 4.94 73.65
C GLU A 166 -32.65 4.70 72.28
N GLU A 167 -32.23 5.75 71.57
CA GLU A 167 -31.59 5.65 70.26
C GLU A 167 -30.21 4.97 70.36
N ILE A 168 -29.48 5.27 71.44
CA ILE A 168 -28.15 4.69 71.71
C ILE A 168 -28.27 3.22 72.13
N LEU A 169 -29.27 2.86 72.95
CA LEU A 169 -29.60 1.47 73.25
C LEU A 169 -29.97 0.72 71.96
N LYS A 170 -30.84 1.30 71.12
CA LYS A 170 -31.23 0.73 69.83
C LYS A 170 -30.02 0.56 68.89
N TYR A 171 -29.06 1.47 68.91
CA TYR A 171 -27.79 1.32 68.19
C TYR A 171 -26.99 0.11 68.71
N PHE A 172 -26.73 0.03 70.03
CA PHE A 172 -25.92 -1.04 70.60
C PHE A 172 -26.56 -2.42 70.48
N HIS A 173 -27.89 -2.52 70.61
CA HIS A 173 -28.64 -3.75 70.37
C HIS A 173 -28.59 -4.25 68.91
N ASN A 174 -28.33 -3.34 67.96
CA ASN A 174 -28.18 -3.64 66.54
C ASN A 174 -26.73 -3.81 66.08
N LEU A 175 -25.75 -3.85 67.00
CA LEU A 175 -24.41 -4.35 66.68
C LEU A 175 -24.51 -5.79 66.15
N LYS A 176 -23.66 -6.10 65.16
CA LYS A 176 -23.60 -7.41 64.47
C LYS A 176 -22.18 -7.86 64.14
N ASP A 177 -21.22 -6.95 64.13
CA ASP A 177 -19.86 -7.20 63.67
C ASP A 177 -18.90 -7.23 64.85
N ASN A 178 -17.82 -8.00 64.71
CA ASN A 178 -16.68 -7.92 65.60
C ASN A 178 -16.10 -6.49 65.59
N GLN A 179 -15.72 -5.95 66.75
CA GLN A 179 -15.13 -4.60 66.85
C GLN A 179 -13.63 -4.62 67.15
N ILE A 180 -13.07 -5.76 67.57
CA ILE A 180 -11.71 -5.83 68.16
C ILE A 180 -10.67 -6.63 67.36
N LEU A 181 -11.03 -7.27 66.23
CA LEU A 181 -10.11 -8.11 65.41
C LEU A 181 -8.71 -7.53 65.19
N PHE A 182 -8.61 -6.28 64.76
CA PHE A 182 -7.33 -5.64 64.40
C PHE A 182 -6.78 -4.69 65.47
N LEU A 183 -7.37 -4.70 66.68
CA LEU A 183 -6.83 -3.99 67.83
C LEU A 183 -5.63 -4.74 68.40
N ARG A 184 -4.68 -4.03 68.99
CA ARG A 184 -3.38 -4.56 69.42
C ARG A 184 -3.39 -5.08 70.86
N ASN A 185 -4.17 -4.43 71.72
CA ASN A 185 -4.19 -4.60 73.17
C ASN A 185 -5.57 -5.00 73.71
N ILE A 186 -6.67 -4.46 73.15
CA ILE A 186 -8.02 -4.76 73.65
C ILE A 186 -8.35 -6.27 73.51
N GLU A 187 -8.76 -6.89 74.61
CA GLU A 187 -9.14 -8.31 74.72
C GLU A 187 -10.64 -8.46 75.02
N ILE A 188 -11.26 -7.45 75.64
CA ILE A 188 -12.65 -7.44 76.11
C ILE A 188 -13.30 -6.07 75.81
N TYR A 189 -14.49 -6.09 75.22
CA TYR A 189 -15.35 -4.91 75.03
C TYR A 189 -16.76 -5.20 75.55
N ASN A 190 -17.15 -4.52 76.62
CA ASN A 190 -18.46 -4.66 77.26
C ASN A 190 -19.36 -3.46 76.98
N ILE A 191 -20.67 -3.69 76.90
CA ILE A 191 -21.70 -2.66 76.89
C ILE A 191 -22.76 -3.01 77.93
N TYR A 192 -22.97 -2.11 78.87
CA TYR A 192 -23.96 -2.20 79.93
C TYR A 192 -25.07 -1.16 79.73
N HIS A 193 -26.24 -1.47 80.27
CA HIS A 193 -27.37 -0.57 80.46
C HIS A 193 -27.58 -0.40 81.97
N ILE A 194 -27.80 0.82 82.43
CA ILE A 194 -28.21 1.14 83.80
C ILE A 194 -29.57 1.82 83.71
N ASP A 195 -30.60 1.17 84.24
CA ASP A 195 -31.96 1.72 84.24
C ASP A 195 -32.14 2.83 85.31
N LYS A 196 -33.30 3.49 85.28
CA LYS A 196 -33.68 4.53 86.25
C LYS A 196 -33.71 4.05 87.70
N ASN A 197 -33.85 2.73 87.93
CA ASN A 197 -33.81 2.09 89.24
C ASN A 197 -32.40 1.69 89.68
N LYS A 198 -31.36 2.09 88.92
CA LYS A 198 -29.94 1.78 89.13
C LYS A 198 -29.56 0.31 88.88
N HIS A 199 -30.39 -0.48 88.22
CA HIS A 199 -30.04 -1.85 87.86
C HIS A 199 -29.04 -1.89 86.69
N LYS A 200 -27.81 -2.33 86.96
CA LYS A 200 -26.77 -2.57 85.94
C LYS A 200 -26.98 -3.92 85.25
N LYS A 201 -27.17 -3.91 83.94
CA LYS A 201 -27.36 -5.09 83.08
C LYS A 201 -26.34 -5.13 81.94
N LEU A 202 -25.69 -6.26 81.70
CA LEU A 202 -24.88 -6.47 80.49
C LEU A 202 -25.80 -6.64 79.28
N ILE A 203 -25.63 -5.83 78.25
CA ILE A 203 -26.44 -5.93 77.02
C ILE A 203 -25.68 -6.54 75.83
N TRP A 204 -24.35 -6.39 75.81
CA TRP A 204 -23.46 -6.96 74.81
C TRP A 204 -22.05 -7.12 75.39
N GLU A 205 -21.37 -8.24 75.12
CA GLU A 205 -19.94 -8.45 75.40
C GLU A 205 -19.27 -9.03 74.16
N GLU A 206 -18.08 -8.56 73.85
CA GLU A 206 -17.15 -9.21 72.93
C GLU A 206 -15.83 -9.52 73.65
N ARG A 207 -15.34 -10.76 73.49
CA ARG A 207 -14.15 -11.26 74.19
C ARG A 207 -13.36 -12.27 73.36
N ILE A 208 -12.05 -12.08 73.27
CA ILE A 208 -11.13 -13.06 72.68
C ILE A 208 -10.83 -14.16 73.71
N GLN A 209 -10.98 -15.44 73.33
CA GLN A 209 -10.85 -16.60 74.20
C GLN A 209 -9.42 -17.19 74.22
N ASN A 210 -8.71 -17.16 73.09
CA ASN A 210 -7.51 -17.96 72.86
C ASN A 210 -6.16 -17.20 73.02
N LEU A 211 -6.14 -16.10 73.78
CA LEU A 211 -4.96 -15.25 73.93
C LEU A 211 -3.86 -15.85 74.82
N LYS A 212 -2.97 -16.63 74.18
CA LYS A 212 -1.63 -16.95 74.68
C LYS A 212 -0.70 -15.74 74.53
N GLU A 213 0.39 -15.69 75.29
CA GLU A 213 1.29 -14.52 75.28
C GLU A 213 1.98 -14.31 73.93
N ASP A 214 2.24 -15.39 73.17
CA ASP A 214 2.76 -15.28 71.79
C ASP A 214 1.80 -14.52 70.87
N VAL A 215 0.49 -14.81 70.96
CA VAL A 215 -0.56 -14.12 70.19
C VAL A 215 -0.67 -12.66 70.64
N ARG A 216 -0.58 -12.39 71.95
CA ARG A 216 -0.50 -11.00 72.46
C ARG A 216 0.72 -10.26 71.91
N ASN A 217 1.88 -10.92 71.87
CA ASN A 217 3.12 -10.33 71.38
C ASN A 217 3.03 -9.99 69.88
N ILE A 218 2.46 -10.88 69.06
CA ILE A 218 2.22 -10.64 67.62
C ILE A 218 1.23 -9.48 67.43
N ARG A 219 0.10 -9.45 68.15
CA ARG A 219 -0.88 -8.35 68.08
C ARG A 219 -0.29 -6.98 68.46
N ARG A 220 0.59 -6.95 69.47
CA ARG A 220 1.28 -5.73 69.93
C ARG A 220 2.36 -5.26 68.95
N LYS A 221 3.16 -6.20 68.43
CA LYS A 221 4.30 -5.95 67.54
C LYS A 221 3.92 -6.26 66.09
N VAL A 222 3.13 -5.37 65.48
CA VAL A 222 2.95 -5.39 64.02
C VAL A 222 4.31 -5.09 63.38
N ASP A 223 4.89 -6.10 62.74
CA ASP A 223 6.21 -6.04 62.08
C ASP A 223 6.05 -5.59 60.62
N ASP A 224 7.17 -5.21 59.98
CA ASP A 224 7.23 -4.92 58.54
C ASP A 224 6.96 -6.16 57.69
N GLU A 225 7.15 -7.37 58.26
CA GLU A 225 6.85 -8.64 57.60
C GLU A 225 5.40 -9.09 57.87
N PRO A 226 4.70 -9.64 56.87
CA PRO A 226 3.43 -10.34 57.07
C PRO A 226 3.48 -11.40 58.18
N GLN A 227 2.69 -11.25 59.23
CA GLN A 227 2.51 -12.20 60.34
C GLN A 227 1.08 -12.74 60.33
N ILE A 228 0.88 -14.02 60.66
CA ILE A 228 -0.43 -14.68 60.64
C ILE A 228 -0.70 -15.37 61.98
N PHE A 229 -1.92 -15.23 62.50
CA PHE A 229 -2.35 -15.81 63.78
C PHE A 229 -3.87 -16.04 63.80
N GLN A 230 -4.34 -16.92 64.68
CA GLN A 230 -5.76 -17.23 64.87
C GLN A 230 -6.31 -16.50 66.10
N LEU A 231 -7.51 -15.91 65.98
CA LEU A 231 -8.28 -15.35 67.09
C LEU A 231 -9.63 -16.05 67.23
N ASP A 232 -9.94 -16.53 68.42
CA ASP A 232 -11.22 -17.14 68.74
C ASP A 232 -12.04 -16.14 69.55
N THR A 233 -13.13 -15.61 68.98
CA THR A 233 -13.91 -14.53 69.58
C THR A 233 -15.31 -15.00 69.97
N LYS A 234 -15.73 -14.64 71.19
CA LYS A 234 -17.07 -14.88 71.72
C LYS A 234 -17.80 -13.55 71.80
N ILE A 235 -18.98 -13.47 71.18
CA ILE A 235 -19.84 -12.28 71.18
C ILE A 235 -21.19 -12.64 71.79
N TYR A 236 -21.57 -11.98 72.87
CA TYR A 236 -22.81 -12.19 73.61
C TYR A 236 -23.83 -11.08 73.29
N TYR A 237 -25.07 -11.48 73.03
CA TYR A 237 -26.20 -10.61 72.72
C TYR A 237 -27.36 -10.88 73.68
N GLU A 238 -27.55 -10.03 74.68
CA GLU A 238 -28.58 -10.22 75.72
C GLU A 238 -30.01 -10.22 75.15
N GLN A 239 -30.33 -9.25 74.28
CA GLN A 239 -31.68 -9.15 73.67
C GLN A 239 -32.07 -10.40 72.88
N LYS A 240 -31.10 -11.04 72.23
CA LYS A 240 -31.32 -12.22 71.38
C LYS A 240 -31.14 -13.53 72.16
N LYS A 241 -30.77 -13.45 73.45
CA LYS A 241 -30.28 -14.56 74.28
C LYS A 241 -29.31 -15.47 73.54
N LYS A 242 -28.40 -14.83 72.79
CA LYS A 242 -27.55 -15.47 71.79
C LYS A 242 -26.08 -15.26 72.12
N THR A 243 -25.28 -16.32 72.03
CA THR A 243 -23.81 -16.22 72.04
C THR A 243 -23.29 -16.70 70.71
N THR A 244 -22.55 -15.88 69.97
CA THR A 244 -21.88 -16.31 68.74
C THR A 244 -20.40 -16.55 69.04
N PHE A 245 -19.87 -17.70 68.61
CA PHE A 245 -18.45 -18.03 68.63
C PHE A 245 -17.93 -17.97 67.21
N GLU A 246 -16.80 -17.28 67.01
CA GLU A 246 -16.17 -17.14 65.70
C GLU A 246 -14.68 -17.47 65.80
N VAL A 247 -14.15 -18.19 64.82
CA VAL A 247 -12.71 -18.39 64.65
C VAL A 247 -12.27 -17.56 63.45
N TRP A 248 -11.29 -16.71 63.67
CA TRP A 248 -10.74 -15.79 62.68
C TRP A 248 -9.28 -16.11 62.41
N LEU A 249 -8.90 -16.21 61.14
CA LEU A 249 -7.50 -16.14 60.73
C LEU A 249 -7.19 -14.69 60.37
N VAL A 250 -6.19 -14.11 61.03
CA VAL A 250 -5.80 -12.71 60.90
C VAL A 250 -4.36 -12.64 60.40
N CYS A 251 -4.11 -11.85 59.37
CA CYS A 251 -2.77 -11.54 58.89
C CYS A 251 -2.54 -10.02 58.95
N THR A 252 -1.51 -9.60 59.68
CA THR A 252 -1.11 -8.18 59.86
C THR A 252 0.35 -7.99 59.50
N GLY A 253 0.71 -6.79 59.06
CA GLY A 253 2.10 -6.43 58.81
C GLY A 253 2.23 -5.12 58.03
N GLY A 254 3.47 -4.69 57.82
CA GLY A 254 3.82 -3.56 56.98
C GLY A 254 4.47 -4.00 55.66
N ARG A 255 5.51 -3.27 55.28
CA ARG A 255 6.45 -3.67 54.23
C ARG A 255 7.77 -2.95 54.44
N LYS A 256 8.86 -3.72 54.58
CA LYS A 256 10.22 -3.15 54.67
C LYS A 256 10.47 -2.23 53.47
N SER A 257 10.70 -0.95 53.77
CA SER A 257 10.95 0.07 52.77
C SER A 257 12.07 1.00 53.25
N THR A 258 13.04 1.26 52.38
CA THR A 258 14.10 2.26 52.62
C THR A 258 13.59 3.70 52.49
N ASN A 259 12.38 3.90 51.96
CA ASN A 259 11.81 5.23 51.75
C ASN A 259 11.02 5.68 52.98
N GLU A 260 11.43 6.80 53.59
CA GLU A 260 10.77 7.40 54.76
C GLU A 260 9.25 7.56 54.58
N PHE A 261 8.80 7.93 53.38
CA PHE A 261 7.37 8.07 53.03
C PHE A 261 6.50 6.85 53.34
N SER A 262 7.09 5.65 53.43
CA SER A 262 6.38 4.37 53.56
C SER A 262 6.73 3.58 54.81
N LYS A 263 7.64 4.09 55.65
CA LYS A 263 8.24 3.36 56.78
C LYS A 263 7.21 2.88 57.82
N ASP A 264 6.14 3.64 58.02
CA ASP A 264 5.08 3.30 58.98
C ASP A 264 3.83 2.70 58.32
N ALA A 265 3.86 2.30 57.04
CA ALA A 265 2.69 1.83 56.31
C ALA A 265 2.31 0.39 56.74
N HIS A 266 1.17 0.23 57.42
CA HIS A 266 0.76 -1.04 58.02
C HIS A 266 -0.70 -1.38 57.68
N GLY A 267 -0.96 -2.67 57.50
CA GLY A 267 -2.28 -3.20 57.19
C GLY A 267 -2.62 -4.48 57.94
N GLY A 268 -3.85 -4.91 57.75
CA GLY A 268 -4.37 -6.19 58.22
C GLY A 268 -5.45 -6.72 57.30
N VAL A 269 -5.55 -8.03 57.21
CA VAL A 269 -6.64 -8.76 56.55
C VAL A 269 -7.11 -9.89 57.46
N ALA A 270 -8.40 -10.19 57.48
CA ALA A 270 -8.96 -11.24 58.31
C ALA A 270 -10.06 -12.01 57.58
N ALA A 271 -10.00 -13.33 57.69
CA ALA A 271 -10.99 -14.28 57.18
C ALA A 271 -11.65 -15.00 58.36
N ILE A 272 -12.96 -15.21 58.28
CA ILE A 272 -13.65 -16.08 59.22
C ILE A 272 -13.44 -17.54 58.78
N LEU A 273 -12.88 -18.35 59.66
CA LEU A 273 -12.73 -19.79 59.44
C LEU A 273 -14.01 -20.54 59.85
N ALA A 274 -14.62 -20.13 60.96
CA ALA A 274 -15.78 -20.80 61.54
C ALA A 274 -16.70 -19.82 62.27
N ARG A 275 -18.00 -20.13 62.29
CA ARG A 275 -19.00 -19.47 63.15
C ARG A 275 -19.94 -20.54 63.72
N SER A 276 -20.20 -20.46 65.02
CA SER A 276 -21.22 -21.25 65.71
C SER A 276 -22.08 -20.32 66.57
N ASP A 277 -23.35 -20.67 66.73
CA ASP A 277 -24.27 -19.98 67.62
C ASP A 277 -24.65 -20.89 68.79
N ASN A 278 -24.58 -20.32 69.98
CA ASN A 278 -24.81 -20.88 71.31
C ASN A 278 -23.87 -22.00 71.77
N GLU A 279 -23.21 -22.74 70.86
CA GLU A 279 -22.24 -23.78 71.22
C GLU A 279 -20.78 -23.39 70.94
N PRO A 280 -19.83 -23.63 71.88
CA PRO A 280 -18.40 -23.43 71.66
C PRO A 280 -17.85 -24.38 70.58
N LEU A 281 -17.04 -23.85 69.66
CA LEU A 281 -16.36 -24.62 68.63
C LEU A 281 -15.25 -25.49 69.24
N LYS A 282 -15.31 -26.82 69.01
CA LYS A 282 -14.39 -27.80 69.63
C LYS A 282 -13.09 -27.98 68.86
N LYS A 283 -13.09 -27.85 67.52
CA LYS A 283 -11.91 -27.83 66.64
C LYS A 283 -12.20 -26.99 65.38
N PRO A 284 -11.17 -26.39 64.75
CA PRO A 284 -11.33 -25.66 63.48
C PRO A 284 -11.48 -26.56 62.23
N LEU A 285 -11.43 -27.90 62.36
CA LEU A 285 -11.50 -28.84 61.21
C LEU A 285 -12.88 -29.49 60.97
N ASP A 286 -13.85 -29.41 61.90
CA ASP A 286 -15.11 -30.17 61.82
C ASP A 286 -16.23 -29.47 60.99
N LEU A 287 -15.89 -28.57 60.06
CA LEU A 287 -16.86 -27.69 59.39
C LEU A 287 -16.74 -27.73 57.87
N THR A 288 -17.82 -28.20 57.24
CA THR A 288 -17.93 -28.42 55.78
C THR A 288 -18.35 -27.19 54.98
N ASP A 289 -18.81 -26.11 55.64
CA ASP A 289 -19.23 -24.87 54.97
C ASP A 289 -18.70 -23.62 55.69
N PRO A 290 -17.93 -22.74 55.01
CA PRO A 290 -17.46 -21.49 55.58
C PRO A 290 -18.59 -20.45 55.71
N PRO A 291 -18.63 -19.64 56.78
CA PRO A 291 -19.64 -18.59 56.91
C PRO A 291 -19.51 -17.53 55.80
N VAL A 292 -20.59 -17.24 55.08
CA VAL A 292 -20.62 -16.17 54.06
C VAL A 292 -20.29 -14.83 54.71
N LEU A 293 -19.10 -14.30 54.40
CA LEU A 293 -18.61 -13.03 54.94
C LEU A 293 -18.65 -11.93 53.88
N VAL A 294 -19.48 -10.90 54.08
CA VAL A 294 -19.33 -9.66 53.34
C VAL A 294 -18.23 -8.84 54.01
N GLY A 295 -17.08 -8.77 53.35
CA GLY A 295 -15.89 -8.08 53.80
C GLY A 295 -16.11 -6.59 54.07
N LYS A 296 -15.32 -6.05 54.99
CA LYS A 296 -15.49 -4.72 55.57
C LYS A 296 -14.18 -3.99 55.78
N ASN A 297 -14.25 -2.66 55.74
CA ASN A 297 -13.14 -1.77 56.09
C ASN A 297 -13.17 -1.50 57.60
N TYR A 298 -12.22 -2.05 58.35
CA TYR A 298 -12.03 -1.78 59.77
C TYR A 298 -11.31 -0.44 59.98
N VAL A 299 -11.93 0.64 59.49
CA VAL A 299 -11.55 1.99 59.85
C VAL A 299 -12.23 2.33 61.18
N TYR A 300 -11.43 2.60 62.21
CA TYR A 300 -11.90 2.88 63.58
C TYR A 300 -12.54 4.28 63.75
N VAL A 301 -12.91 4.91 62.64
CA VAL A 301 -13.45 6.25 62.48
C VAL A 301 -14.69 6.11 61.58
N PRO A 302 -15.81 6.83 61.81
CA PRO A 302 -17.06 6.58 61.10
C PRO A 302 -16.97 6.86 59.59
N CYS A 303 -16.70 5.81 58.80
CA CYS A 303 -16.51 5.87 57.36
C CYS A 303 -17.72 5.27 56.62
N ASN A 304 -18.25 5.98 55.62
CA ASN A 304 -19.41 5.52 54.86
C ASN A 304 -19.11 4.33 53.91
N ASP A 305 -17.82 3.99 53.71
CA ASP A 305 -17.35 2.87 52.88
C ASP A 305 -17.17 1.57 53.69
N ASP A 306 -18.11 1.22 54.56
CA ASP A 306 -17.96 0.07 55.48
C ASP A 306 -17.76 -1.28 54.75
N PHE A 307 -18.24 -1.46 53.50
CA PHE A 307 -18.21 -2.76 52.79
C PHE A 307 -17.18 -2.81 51.65
N THR A 308 -16.26 -3.78 51.72
CA THR A 308 -15.19 -3.99 50.72
C THR A 308 -15.61 -4.86 49.53
N LYS A 309 -16.69 -5.63 49.70
CA LYS A 309 -17.15 -6.67 48.75
C LYS A 309 -16.12 -7.79 48.50
N LEU A 310 -15.11 -7.93 49.36
CA LEU A 310 -14.28 -9.14 49.43
C LEU A 310 -14.91 -10.16 50.38
N ASN A 311 -14.42 -11.40 50.38
CA ASN A 311 -14.73 -12.36 51.45
C ASN A 311 -13.88 -12.15 52.73
N VAL A 312 -13.08 -11.08 52.80
CA VAL A 312 -12.20 -10.75 53.93
C VAL A 312 -12.45 -9.35 54.47
N HIS A 313 -12.31 -9.19 55.77
CA HIS A 313 -12.18 -7.88 56.40
C HIS A 313 -10.77 -7.32 56.15
N ILE A 314 -10.64 -6.01 55.98
CA ILE A 314 -9.35 -5.33 55.78
C ILE A 314 -9.23 -4.14 56.74
N ASN A 315 -8.02 -3.89 57.23
CA ASN A 315 -7.64 -2.76 58.05
C ASN A 315 -6.38 -2.11 57.46
N GLY A 316 -6.23 -0.80 57.60
CA GLY A 316 -5.04 -0.08 57.18
C GLY A 316 -5.00 1.29 57.84
N ASN A 317 -3.80 1.85 58.01
CA ASN A 317 -3.63 3.20 58.54
C ASN A 317 -3.94 4.29 57.50
N PHE A 318 -5.13 4.21 56.91
CA PHE A 318 -5.62 5.13 55.87
C PHE A 318 -5.79 6.57 56.39
N VAL A 319 -5.44 7.54 55.54
CA VAL A 319 -5.78 8.95 55.72
C VAL A 319 -7.21 9.20 55.27
N LEU A 320 -7.96 9.90 56.12
CA LEU A 320 -9.37 10.21 55.92
C LEU A 320 -9.59 11.67 55.52
N SER A 321 -10.79 11.97 55.03
CA SER A 321 -11.26 13.33 54.76
C SER A 321 -11.27 14.21 56.02
N LYS A 322 -11.32 15.54 55.85
CA LYS A 322 -11.33 16.51 56.98
C LYS A 322 -12.51 16.30 57.93
N ASP A 323 -13.68 15.90 57.39
CA ASP A 323 -14.88 15.53 58.15
C ASP A 323 -14.86 14.08 58.66
N ARG A 324 -13.78 13.33 58.38
CA ARG A 324 -13.51 11.94 58.79
C ARG A 324 -14.50 10.87 58.28
N LYS A 325 -15.36 11.20 57.31
CA LYS A 325 -16.42 10.30 56.81
C LYS A 325 -16.04 9.41 55.63
N VAL A 326 -14.92 9.69 54.94
CA VAL A 326 -14.53 8.98 53.72
C VAL A 326 -13.00 8.80 53.69
N ILE A 327 -12.52 7.66 53.19
CA ILE A 327 -11.09 7.49 52.88
C ILE A 327 -10.76 8.31 51.64
N LEU A 328 -9.74 9.17 51.67
CA LEU A 328 -9.43 10.09 50.55
C LEU A 328 -9.14 9.34 49.23
N ARG A 329 -9.71 9.85 48.14
CA ARG A 329 -9.64 9.31 46.76
C ARG A 329 -9.31 10.44 45.77
N GLN A 330 -8.74 10.11 44.62
CA GLN A 330 -8.70 11.02 43.47
C GLN A 330 -10.12 11.32 42.95
N ASN A 331 -10.26 12.49 42.32
CA ASN A 331 -11.50 12.98 41.72
C ASN A 331 -12.14 11.99 40.73
N ASN A 332 -13.46 12.07 40.59
CA ASN A 332 -14.27 11.25 39.67
C ASN A 332 -13.97 11.57 38.19
N THR A 333 -12.86 11.05 37.66
CA THR A 333 -12.63 10.87 36.23
C THR A 333 -12.39 9.39 35.94
N HIS A 334 -12.81 8.91 34.77
CA HIS A 334 -12.83 7.49 34.41
C HIS A 334 -11.43 6.88 34.10
N GLU A 335 -10.36 7.50 34.59
CA GLU A 335 -9.00 7.07 34.31
C GLU A 335 -8.61 5.85 35.16
N ARG A 336 -8.02 4.86 34.49
CA ARG A 336 -7.51 3.65 35.14
C ARG A 336 -6.38 4.00 36.11
N TRP A 337 -6.29 3.26 37.21
CA TRP A 337 -5.25 3.36 38.25
C TRP A 337 -3.84 3.03 37.72
N ASN A 338 -3.28 3.88 36.85
CA ASN A 338 -1.99 3.67 36.20
C ASN A 338 -0.84 3.81 37.20
N ARG A 339 0.06 2.82 37.24
CA ARG A 339 1.16 2.71 38.24
C ARG A 339 2.15 3.89 38.21
N TYR A 340 2.13 4.71 37.16
CA TYR A 340 3.11 5.75 36.86
C TYR A 340 2.72 7.19 37.23
N SER A 341 1.50 7.45 37.72
CA SER A 341 1.06 8.81 38.12
C SER A 341 1.58 9.25 39.51
N LEU A 342 2.90 9.28 39.68
CA LEU A 342 3.60 9.72 40.91
C LEU A 342 4.02 11.21 40.90
N GLN A 343 3.42 12.04 40.03
CA GLN A 343 3.82 13.44 39.81
C GLN A 343 2.70 14.48 40.07
N GLN A 344 1.70 14.17 40.91
CA GLN A 344 0.74 15.17 41.41
C GLN A 344 0.74 15.27 42.94
N ASN A 345 0.38 16.46 43.44
CA ASN A 345 0.84 17.04 44.71
C ASN A 345 0.13 16.56 45.99
N ASN A 346 -0.72 15.53 45.96
CA ASN A 346 -1.44 15.07 47.16
C ASN A 346 -0.76 13.88 47.85
N THR A 347 -0.03 14.14 48.93
CA THR A 347 0.69 13.12 49.73
C THR A 347 -0.25 12.10 50.39
N HIS A 348 -1.45 12.53 50.82
CA HIS A 348 -2.40 11.66 51.52
C HIS A 348 -3.04 10.59 50.63
N GLU A 349 -3.33 10.93 49.37
CA GLU A 349 -3.86 9.96 48.38
C GLU A 349 -2.81 8.91 48.03
N ARG A 350 -1.54 9.34 47.86
CA ARG A 350 -0.40 8.46 47.56
C ARG A 350 -0.18 7.43 48.68
N TRP A 351 -0.40 7.83 49.93
CA TRP A 351 -0.32 6.95 51.10
C TRP A 351 -1.43 5.90 51.13
N ASN A 352 -2.70 6.31 50.94
CA ASN A 352 -3.83 5.36 50.85
C ASN A 352 -3.64 4.34 49.71
N ARG A 353 -3.15 4.84 48.57
CA ARG A 353 -2.83 4.02 47.40
C ARG A 353 -1.68 3.03 47.67
N TYR A 354 -0.67 3.45 48.43
CA TYR A 354 0.43 2.57 48.85
C TYR A 354 -0.07 1.42 49.74
N ILE A 355 -0.92 1.70 50.73
CA ILE A 355 -1.51 0.65 51.58
C ILE A 355 -2.29 -0.38 50.74
N LEU A 356 -3.13 0.09 49.81
CA LEU A 356 -3.96 -0.77 48.95
C LEU A 356 -3.17 -1.62 47.95
N LEU A 357 -2.06 -1.10 47.40
CA LEU A 357 -1.31 -1.76 46.32
C LEU A 357 -0.08 -2.52 46.80
N GLU A 358 0.58 -2.05 47.87
CA GLU A 358 1.90 -2.52 48.26
C GLU A 358 1.94 -3.24 49.61
N VAL A 359 0.96 -2.99 50.50
CA VAL A 359 0.89 -3.57 51.86
C VAL A 359 -0.20 -4.66 51.97
N LEU A 360 -1.45 -4.35 51.62
CA LEU A 360 -2.55 -5.31 51.77
C LEU A 360 -2.48 -6.55 50.86
N PRO A 361 -1.98 -6.49 49.60
CA PRO A 361 -1.95 -7.67 48.74
C PRO A 361 -1.00 -8.79 49.22
N PRO A 362 0.25 -8.51 49.68
CA PRO A 362 1.08 -9.51 50.34
C PRO A 362 0.43 -10.14 51.58
N LEU A 363 -0.26 -9.35 52.40
CA LEU A 363 -0.98 -9.86 53.58
C LEU A 363 -2.13 -10.79 53.17
N HIS A 364 -2.90 -10.42 52.14
CA HIS A 364 -3.98 -11.24 51.61
C HIS A 364 -3.49 -12.55 51.00
N VAL A 365 -2.36 -12.53 50.28
CA VAL A 365 -1.67 -13.74 49.80
C VAL A 365 -1.28 -14.66 50.95
N LYS A 366 -0.63 -14.11 52.00
CA LYS A 366 -0.21 -14.93 53.16
C LYS A 366 -1.41 -15.48 53.94
N LEU A 367 -2.48 -14.70 54.08
CA LEU A 367 -3.74 -15.16 54.67
C LEU A 367 -4.32 -16.34 53.90
N LEU A 368 -4.44 -16.25 52.57
CA LEU A 368 -4.97 -17.32 51.72
C LEU A 368 -4.10 -18.58 51.75
N GLY A 369 -2.76 -18.42 51.79
CA GLY A 369 -1.84 -19.53 52.02
C GLY A 369 -2.06 -20.21 53.38
N GLY A 370 -2.34 -19.44 54.43
CA GLY A 370 -2.71 -19.96 55.74
C GLY A 370 -4.06 -20.67 55.77
N ILE A 371 -5.09 -20.15 55.08
CA ILE A 371 -6.39 -20.84 54.94
C ILE A 371 -6.18 -22.19 54.25
N ALA A 372 -5.48 -22.23 53.12
CA ALA A 372 -5.23 -23.46 52.37
C ALA A 372 -4.42 -24.52 53.15
N GLN A 373 -3.57 -24.10 54.10
CA GLN A 373 -2.88 -25.01 55.01
C GLN A 373 -3.80 -25.60 56.10
N ILE A 374 -4.90 -24.93 56.43
CA ILE A 374 -5.87 -25.35 57.45
C ILE A 374 -7.01 -26.16 56.83
N ASN A 375 -7.59 -25.67 55.73
CA ASN A 375 -8.70 -26.28 55.00
C ASN A 375 -8.66 -25.84 53.52
N TYR A 376 -8.40 -26.79 52.61
CA TYR A 376 -8.28 -26.52 51.17
C TYR A 376 -9.63 -26.24 50.49
N ASP A 377 -10.71 -26.91 50.90
CA ASP A 377 -12.05 -26.72 50.33
C ASP A 377 -12.60 -25.34 50.68
N GLN A 378 -12.35 -24.89 51.92
CA GLN A 378 -12.61 -23.52 52.34
C GLN A 378 -11.82 -22.52 51.49
N TYR A 379 -10.52 -22.77 51.24
CA TYR A 379 -9.72 -21.95 50.33
C TYR A 379 -10.30 -21.90 48.91
N GLU A 380 -10.79 -23.01 48.35
CA GLU A 380 -11.50 -23.01 47.06
C GLU A 380 -12.80 -22.19 47.11
N HIS A 381 -13.53 -22.17 48.22
CA HIS A 381 -14.69 -21.28 48.38
C HIS A 381 -14.28 -19.79 48.42
N PHE A 382 -13.18 -19.44 49.10
CA PHE A 382 -12.60 -18.09 49.07
C PHE A 382 -12.08 -17.68 47.68
N LYS A 383 -11.61 -18.64 46.87
CA LYS A 383 -11.11 -18.46 45.50
C LYS A 383 -12.24 -18.32 44.47
N ASN A 384 -13.32 -19.09 44.62
CA ASN A 384 -14.41 -19.22 43.64
C ASN A 384 -15.60 -18.28 43.86
N SER A 385 -15.50 -17.25 44.70
CA SER A 385 -16.55 -16.25 44.92
C SER A 385 -16.75 -15.32 43.70
N LYS A 386 -17.29 -15.86 42.61
CA LYS A 386 -17.38 -15.23 41.27
C LYS A 386 -18.32 -14.03 41.16
N ASN A 387 -19.17 -13.77 42.16
CA ASN A 387 -20.35 -12.89 42.02
C ASN A 387 -20.24 -11.50 42.66
N ILE A 388 -19.07 -11.07 43.13
CA ILE A 388 -18.94 -9.76 43.77
C ILE A 388 -17.93 -8.88 43.02
N GLN A 389 -18.43 -7.91 42.24
CA GLN A 389 -17.60 -6.82 41.71
C GLN A 389 -17.09 -5.99 42.91
N PRO A 390 -15.79 -6.02 43.23
CA PRO A 390 -15.26 -5.23 44.34
C PRO A 390 -15.42 -3.75 44.00
N ASN A 391 -15.82 -2.92 44.96
CA ASN A 391 -15.85 -1.47 44.75
C ASN A 391 -14.46 -1.01 44.27
N ASN A 392 -14.39 -0.04 43.34
CA ASN A 392 -13.18 0.31 42.58
C ASN A 392 -11.89 0.41 43.44
N PHE A 393 -12.03 0.98 44.64
CA PHE A 393 -11.02 1.08 45.70
C PHE A 393 -10.33 -0.25 46.06
N VAL A 394 -11.10 -1.33 46.24
CA VAL A 394 -10.61 -2.65 46.68
C VAL A 394 -10.36 -3.62 45.52
N SER A 395 -10.85 -3.29 44.30
CA SER A 395 -10.54 -4.05 43.08
C SER A 395 -9.04 -4.18 42.81
N CYS A 396 -8.24 -3.28 43.37
CA CYS A 396 -6.79 -3.31 43.33
C CYS A 396 -6.20 -4.51 44.05
N ILE A 397 -6.64 -4.82 45.28
CA ILE A 397 -6.11 -5.94 46.07
C ILE A 397 -6.32 -7.26 45.32
N THR A 398 -7.51 -7.49 44.77
CA THR A 398 -7.80 -8.71 43.98
C THR A 398 -7.22 -8.69 42.57
N LYS A 399 -6.54 -7.61 42.14
CA LYS A 399 -5.74 -7.57 40.91
C LYS A 399 -4.28 -7.88 41.19
N THR A 400 -3.69 -7.33 42.26
CA THR A 400 -2.30 -7.62 42.65
C THR A 400 -2.13 -9.01 43.27
N THR A 401 -3.09 -9.52 44.05
CA THR A 401 -2.95 -10.90 44.57
C THR A 401 -2.91 -11.95 43.45
N LYS A 402 -3.60 -11.73 42.32
CA LYS A 402 -3.72 -12.68 41.19
C LYS A 402 -2.39 -13.11 40.54
N GLY A 403 -1.26 -12.51 40.90
CA GLY A 403 0.09 -12.92 40.47
C GLY A 403 0.93 -13.64 41.53
N PHE A 404 0.42 -13.86 42.75
CA PHE A 404 1.22 -14.28 43.92
C PHE A 404 0.62 -15.46 44.70
N TRP A 405 -0.02 -16.43 44.05
CA TRP A 405 -0.65 -17.56 44.75
C TRP A 405 0.38 -18.64 45.17
N PRO A 406 0.34 -19.15 46.42
CA PRO A 406 1.42 -19.99 46.97
C PRO A 406 1.42 -21.47 46.52
N PHE A 407 0.35 -21.97 45.89
CA PHE A 407 0.20 -23.39 45.55
C PHE A 407 0.69 -23.80 44.16
N GLY A 408 1.46 -22.94 43.49
CA GLY A 408 1.96 -23.26 42.16
C GLY A 408 0.84 -23.33 41.12
N GLU A 409 -0.23 -22.56 41.32
CA GLU A 409 -1.21 -22.29 40.29
C GLU A 409 -1.07 -20.85 39.81
N VAL A 410 -1.09 -20.64 38.50
CA VAL A 410 -0.98 -19.30 37.92
C VAL A 410 -2.15 -19.03 36.98
N LYS A 411 -2.55 -17.75 36.91
CA LYS A 411 -3.80 -17.33 36.29
C LYS A 411 -3.70 -17.35 34.76
N GLN A 412 -4.62 -18.07 34.11
CA GLN A 412 -4.72 -18.14 32.65
C GLN A 412 -5.07 -16.77 32.04
N ALA A 413 -4.52 -16.50 30.84
CA ALA A 413 -4.52 -15.19 30.20
C ALA A 413 -5.92 -14.59 29.90
N ASP A 414 -6.87 -15.38 29.39
CA ASP A 414 -8.17 -14.87 28.88
C ASP A 414 -9.37 -15.04 29.82
N GLU A 415 -9.48 -16.14 30.58
CA GLU A 415 -10.67 -16.41 31.42
C GLU A 415 -10.43 -16.29 32.92
N GLY A 416 -9.17 -16.25 33.35
CA GLY A 416 -8.81 -16.22 34.76
C GLY A 416 -9.13 -17.47 35.56
N LYS A 417 -9.28 -18.61 34.88
CA LYS A 417 -9.07 -19.93 35.46
C LYS A 417 -7.64 -20.04 36.00
N PHE A 418 -7.46 -20.85 37.03
CA PHE A 418 -6.15 -21.19 37.58
C PHE A 418 -5.61 -22.45 36.87
N VAL A 419 -4.31 -22.49 36.62
CA VAL A 419 -3.63 -23.63 35.99
C VAL A 419 -2.46 -24.06 36.86
N SER A 420 -2.32 -25.37 37.09
CA SER A 420 -1.11 -26.02 37.60
C SER A 420 0.16 -25.53 36.89
N LEU A 421 1.23 -25.35 37.66
CA LEU A 421 2.59 -25.03 37.16
C LEU A 421 3.08 -26.00 36.09
N ASP A 422 2.66 -27.26 36.13
CA ASP A 422 3.10 -28.30 35.18
C ASP A 422 2.50 -28.14 33.78
N ASP A 423 1.32 -27.53 33.69
CA ASP A 423 0.59 -27.28 32.44
C ASP A 423 0.75 -25.81 31.98
N ALA A 424 1.42 -24.97 32.77
CA ALA A 424 1.45 -23.52 32.61
C ALA A 424 2.57 -23.02 31.69
N TYR A 425 2.19 -22.38 30.58
CA TYR A 425 3.11 -21.77 29.62
C TYR A 425 3.29 -20.27 29.85
N PHE A 426 4.52 -19.83 30.15
CA PHE A 426 4.82 -18.49 30.62
C PHE A 426 5.13 -17.48 29.51
N SER A 427 4.44 -16.34 29.52
CA SER A 427 4.61 -15.22 28.60
C SER A 427 5.21 -14.00 29.32
N GLU A 428 6.21 -13.36 28.71
CA GLU A 428 6.73 -12.06 29.15
C GLU A 428 5.86 -10.91 28.62
N GLU A 429 5.95 -9.71 29.23
CA GLU A 429 5.10 -8.53 28.89
C GLU A 429 4.98 -8.21 27.41
N ASN A 430 6.08 -8.37 26.65
CA ASN A 430 6.14 -8.08 25.22
C ASN A 430 5.28 -9.03 24.37
N ASP A 431 4.94 -10.21 24.88
CA ASP A 431 4.34 -11.31 24.14
C ASP A 431 2.94 -11.69 24.67
N PHE A 432 2.36 -10.87 25.55
CA PHE A 432 1.04 -11.05 26.16
C PHE A 432 -0.12 -11.21 25.15
N THR A 433 0.01 -10.64 23.94
CA THR A 433 -0.96 -10.83 22.85
C THR A 433 -1.04 -12.30 22.41
N ILE A 434 0.11 -12.99 22.38
CA ILE A 434 0.21 -14.40 21.97
C ILE A 434 -0.31 -15.31 23.07
N ALA A 435 -0.04 -14.97 24.34
CA ALA A 435 -0.66 -15.66 25.46
C ALA A 435 -2.18 -15.69 25.34
N ASN A 436 -2.82 -14.55 25.01
CA ASN A 436 -4.27 -14.49 24.80
C ASN A 436 -4.75 -15.38 23.65
N ILE A 437 -4.10 -15.27 22.49
CA ILE A 437 -4.48 -16.06 21.31
C ILE A 437 -4.46 -17.57 21.64
N LEU A 438 -3.42 -18.04 22.31
CA LEU A 438 -3.30 -19.45 22.70
C LEU A 438 -4.33 -19.84 23.78
N ALA A 439 -4.63 -18.93 24.73
CA ALA A 439 -5.60 -19.19 25.80
C ALA A 439 -7.03 -19.45 25.30
N LYS A 440 -7.45 -18.79 24.20
CA LYS A 440 -8.76 -19.05 23.54
C LYS A 440 -8.93 -20.50 23.08
N HIS A 441 -7.83 -21.21 22.86
CA HIS A 441 -7.82 -22.59 22.35
C HIS A 441 -7.38 -23.61 23.40
N SER A 442 -7.75 -23.35 24.66
CA SER A 442 -7.50 -24.24 25.81
C SER A 442 -6.01 -24.47 26.13
N ILE A 443 -5.10 -23.66 25.58
CA ILE A 443 -3.69 -23.69 26.00
C ILE A 443 -3.55 -22.85 27.27
N SER A 444 -2.93 -23.44 28.28
CA SER A 444 -2.81 -22.87 29.61
C SER A 444 -1.70 -21.81 29.71
N THR A 445 -1.89 -20.67 29.05
CA THR A 445 -0.91 -19.58 29.03
C THR A 445 -1.05 -18.60 30.19
N VAL A 446 0.08 -18.11 30.67
CA VAL A 446 0.21 -17.29 31.87
C VAL A 446 0.97 -16.01 31.54
N LYS A 447 0.38 -14.86 31.85
CA LYS A 447 1.01 -13.54 31.67
C LYS A 447 1.76 -13.11 32.92
N VAL A 448 3.05 -12.82 32.80
CA VAL A 448 3.90 -12.42 33.94
C VAL A 448 4.67 -11.14 33.65
N GLU A 449 4.61 -10.19 34.59
CA GLU A 449 5.44 -8.96 34.54
C GLU A 449 6.93 -9.31 34.70
N LYS A 450 7.83 -8.63 33.99
CA LYS A 450 9.25 -9.01 33.87
C LYS A 450 9.97 -9.06 35.23
N ALA A 451 9.58 -8.19 36.15
CA ALA A 451 10.09 -8.20 37.54
C ALA A 451 9.62 -9.44 38.33
N ILE A 452 8.35 -9.85 38.17
CA ILE A 452 7.78 -11.05 38.79
C ILE A 452 8.43 -12.30 38.16
N LEU A 453 8.66 -12.28 36.84
CA LEU A 453 9.28 -13.37 36.12
C LEU A 453 10.71 -13.66 36.60
N ASN A 454 11.50 -12.64 36.92
CA ASN A 454 12.85 -12.84 37.48
C ASN A 454 12.81 -13.42 38.92
N GLN A 455 11.81 -13.03 39.71
CA GLN A 455 11.56 -13.63 41.04
C GLN A 455 11.02 -15.07 40.95
N LEU A 456 10.29 -15.40 39.88
CA LEU A 456 9.83 -16.75 39.60
C LEU A 456 10.95 -17.64 39.04
N LYS A 457 11.74 -17.18 38.06
CA LYS A 457 12.90 -17.91 37.50
C LYS A 457 13.87 -18.33 38.61
N SER A 458 14.29 -17.41 39.47
CA SER A 458 15.17 -17.69 40.62
C SER A 458 14.57 -18.65 41.70
N ARG A 459 13.27 -18.93 41.67
CA ARG A 459 12.62 -19.95 42.52
C ARG A 459 12.31 -21.27 41.78
N LEU A 460 11.97 -21.21 40.49
CA LEU A 460 11.59 -22.34 39.63
C LEU A 460 12.79 -23.06 39.00
N GLU A 461 13.95 -22.41 38.88
CA GLU A 461 15.22 -23.04 38.46
C GLU A 461 15.60 -24.22 39.36
N LYS A 462 15.10 -24.28 40.60
CA LYS A 462 15.29 -25.41 41.53
C LYS A 462 14.29 -26.57 41.34
N SER A 463 13.27 -26.42 40.50
CA SER A 463 12.17 -27.40 40.39
C SER A 463 11.89 -27.90 38.96
N ALA A 464 12.70 -27.52 37.97
CA ALA A 464 12.67 -28.01 36.57
C ALA A 464 11.35 -27.84 35.78
N LYS A 465 10.39 -27.06 36.30
CA LYS A 465 8.99 -26.96 35.80
C LYS A 465 8.65 -25.66 35.04
N TYR A 466 9.63 -24.84 34.68
CA TYR A 466 9.38 -23.59 33.95
C TYR A 466 9.29 -23.82 32.44
N GLN A 467 8.09 -23.66 31.87
CA GLN A 467 7.84 -23.77 30.43
C GLN A 467 7.61 -22.36 29.81
N PRO A 468 8.62 -21.72 29.20
CA PRO A 468 8.41 -20.45 28.51
C PRO A 468 7.65 -20.65 27.19
N ILE A 469 6.74 -19.72 26.86
CA ILE A 469 6.26 -19.59 25.48
C ILE A 469 7.46 -19.16 24.62
N ASN A 470 7.87 -20.02 23.70
CA ASN A 470 8.93 -19.76 22.74
C ASN A 470 8.44 -20.05 21.31
N SER A 471 9.18 -19.59 20.31
CA SER A 471 8.78 -19.68 18.90
C SER A 471 8.49 -21.11 18.45
N ALA A 472 9.26 -22.09 18.93
CA ALA A 472 9.09 -23.51 18.62
C ALA A 472 7.82 -24.12 19.23
N PHE A 473 7.45 -23.73 20.46
CA PHE A 473 6.19 -24.14 21.09
C PHE A 473 4.99 -23.56 20.32
N VAL A 474 5.02 -22.26 20.02
CA VAL A 474 3.94 -21.60 19.27
C VAL A 474 3.79 -22.21 17.87
N TYR A 475 4.89 -22.46 17.17
CA TYR A 475 4.88 -23.19 15.90
C TYR A 475 4.17 -24.55 16.01
N LYS A 476 4.57 -25.39 16.98
CA LYS A 476 3.94 -26.71 17.21
C LYS A 476 2.46 -26.60 17.57
N SER A 477 2.07 -25.63 18.39
CA SER A 477 0.66 -25.40 18.74
C SER A 477 -0.18 -25.02 17.52
N LEU A 478 0.34 -24.14 16.65
CA LEU A 478 -0.33 -23.72 15.41
C LEU A 478 -0.45 -24.86 14.40
N GLN A 479 0.55 -25.75 14.33
CA GLN A 479 0.52 -26.96 13.51
C GLN A 479 -0.48 -28.00 14.03
N ALA A 480 -0.52 -28.23 15.36
CA ALA A 480 -1.39 -29.22 15.99
C ALA A 480 -2.87 -28.78 16.04
N ASN A 481 -3.15 -27.48 16.08
CA ASN A 481 -4.52 -26.96 16.20
C ASN A 481 -4.82 -25.85 15.18
N SER A 482 -5.20 -26.27 13.97
CA SER A 482 -5.55 -25.38 12.86
C SER A 482 -6.73 -24.42 13.15
N ASN A 483 -7.52 -24.66 14.20
CA ASN A 483 -8.59 -23.74 14.59
C ASN A 483 -8.06 -22.45 15.23
N ILE A 484 -6.83 -22.43 15.77
CA ILE A 484 -6.20 -21.21 16.30
C ILE A 484 -6.16 -20.13 15.22
N LEU A 485 -5.71 -20.49 14.01
CA LEU A 485 -5.56 -19.53 12.92
C LEU A 485 -6.92 -19.10 12.34
N LYS A 486 -7.90 -20.00 12.25
CA LYS A 486 -9.27 -19.67 11.84
C LYS A 486 -9.91 -18.65 12.78
N THR A 487 -9.94 -18.95 14.08
CA THR A 487 -10.59 -18.07 15.06
C THR A 487 -9.91 -16.70 15.18
N VAL A 488 -8.59 -16.61 14.96
CA VAL A 488 -7.94 -15.29 14.85
C VAL A 488 -8.30 -14.58 13.54
N GLN A 489 -8.44 -15.28 12.41
CA GLN A 489 -8.90 -14.71 11.13
C GLN A 489 -10.34 -14.18 11.22
N ASP A 490 -11.22 -14.88 11.93
CA ASP A 490 -12.65 -14.55 12.07
C ASP A 490 -12.93 -13.34 13.00
N GLU A 491 -11.94 -12.76 13.69
CA GLU A 491 -12.14 -11.59 14.58
C GLU A 491 -12.26 -10.26 13.80
N PRO A 492 -13.45 -9.61 13.78
CA PRO A 492 -13.78 -8.56 12.81
C PRO A 492 -13.06 -7.22 12.99
N THR A 493 -12.27 -7.04 14.06
CA THR A 493 -11.60 -5.77 14.38
C THR A 493 -10.11 -5.90 14.70
N SER A 494 -9.56 -7.12 14.79
CA SER A 494 -8.19 -7.35 15.28
C SER A 494 -7.40 -8.44 14.54
N SER A 495 -8.05 -9.21 13.65
CA SER A 495 -7.46 -10.39 12.98
C SER A 495 -6.09 -10.14 12.35
N HIS A 496 -5.98 -9.17 11.45
CA HIS A 496 -4.75 -8.91 10.71
C HIS A 496 -3.58 -8.53 11.63
N LYS A 497 -3.84 -7.71 12.65
CA LYS A 497 -2.82 -7.29 13.64
C LYS A 497 -2.36 -8.45 14.53
N ASN A 498 -3.30 -9.31 14.95
CA ASN A 498 -3.00 -10.47 15.78
C ASN A 498 -2.15 -11.51 15.03
N ILE A 499 -2.41 -11.72 13.74
CA ILE A 499 -1.65 -12.67 12.92
C ILE A 499 -0.25 -12.15 12.61
N LEU A 500 -0.07 -10.85 12.33
CA LEU A 500 1.26 -10.25 12.20
C LEU A 500 2.09 -10.40 13.48
N VAL A 501 1.48 -10.30 14.67
CA VAL A 501 2.16 -10.54 15.95
C VAL A 501 2.56 -12.01 16.12
N LEU A 502 1.69 -12.98 15.75
CA LEU A 502 2.05 -14.40 15.74
C LEU A 502 3.22 -14.69 14.80
N LEU A 503 3.13 -14.21 13.55
CA LEU A 503 4.17 -14.35 12.53
C LEU A 503 5.50 -13.82 13.07
N LYS A 504 5.51 -12.57 13.55
CA LYS A 504 6.69 -11.89 14.10
C LYS A 504 7.35 -12.68 15.22
N PHE A 505 6.57 -13.30 16.10
CA PHE A 505 7.11 -14.10 17.20
C PHE A 505 7.66 -15.47 16.76
N VAL A 506 6.99 -16.16 15.83
CA VAL A 506 7.50 -17.41 15.26
C VAL A 506 8.81 -17.17 14.49
N LEU A 507 8.90 -16.05 13.76
CA LEU A 507 10.08 -15.70 12.96
C LEU A 507 11.31 -15.22 13.75
N ARG A 508 11.20 -15.02 15.08
CA ARG A 508 12.35 -14.74 15.96
C ARG A 508 13.38 -15.89 15.97
N ASP A 509 12.93 -17.12 15.71
CA ASP A 509 13.78 -18.31 15.65
C ASP A 509 14.03 -18.73 14.20
N MET A 510 15.24 -18.44 13.71
CA MET A 510 15.63 -18.75 12.32
C MET A 510 15.71 -20.26 12.03
N THR A 511 15.80 -21.11 13.06
CA THR A 511 15.83 -22.57 12.86
C THR A 511 14.49 -23.13 12.37
N LEU A 512 13.40 -22.42 12.62
CA LEU A 512 12.04 -22.83 12.26
C LEU A 512 11.67 -22.51 10.81
N TYR A 513 12.48 -21.75 10.06
CA TYR A 513 12.11 -21.29 8.71
C TYR A 513 11.77 -22.45 7.76
N SER A 514 12.51 -23.56 7.85
CA SER A 514 12.26 -24.78 7.05
C SER A 514 10.97 -25.50 7.41
N GLN A 515 10.45 -25.28 8.61
CA GLN A 515 9.26 -25.93 9.14
C GLN A 515 7.98 -25.12 8.83
N LEU A 516 8.09 -23.85 8.42
CA LEU A 516 6.95 -22.97 8.15
C LEU A 516 6.02 -23.45 7.03
N ILE A 517 6.52 -24.26 6.09
CA ILE A 517 5.78 -24.72 4.91
C ILE A 517 4.45 -25.37 5.33
N GLY A 518 3.35 -24.89 4.74
CA GLY A 518 1.98 -25.32 5.04
C GLY A 518 1.23 -24.48 6.08
N LEU A 519 1.88 -23.63 6.88
CA LEU A 519 1.21 -22.75 7.84
C LEU A 519 0.55 -21.53 7.16
N PRO A 520 -0.75 -21.25 7.38
CA PRO A 520 -1.46 -20.09 6.83
C PRO A 520 -1.13 -18.80 7.60
N LEU A 521 0.09 -18.30 7.39
CA LEU A 521 0.66 -17.13 8.06
C LEU A 521 1.30 -16.12 7.09
N VAL A 522 1.28 -16.36 5.76
CA VAL A 522 1.79 -15.42 4.77
C VAL A 522 0.82 -14.23 4.69
N PRO A 523 1.24 -12.99 5.01
CA PRO A 523 0.34 -11.85 5.06
C PRO A 523 0.22 -11.19 3.68
N LEU A 524 -1.00 -11.17 3.12
CA LEU A 524 -1.24 -10.76 1.74
C LEU A 524 -1.80 -9.33 1.66
N LYS A 525 -1.54 -8.66 0.53
CA LYS A 525 -1.92 -7.26 0.30
C LYS A 525 -3.44 -7.04 0.26
N ASP A 526 -4.22 -8.08 -0.01
CA ASP A 526 -5.69 -8.08 0.05
C ASP A 526 -6.24 -8.13 1.49
N GLY A 527 -5.35 -8.18 2.50
CA GLY A 527 -5.69 -8.30 3.92
C GLY A 527 -5.85 -9.74 4.41
N SER A 528 -5.85 -10.72 3.50
CA SER A 528 -5.98 -12.14 3.80
C SER A 528 -4.63 -12.79 4.18
N PHE A 529 -4.67 -14.08 4.53
CA PHE A 529 -3.49 -14.85 4.91
C PHE A 529 -3.50 -16.22 4.22
N ASP A 530 -2.38 -16.62 3.64
CA ASP A 530 -2.24 -17.88 2.89
C ASP A 530 -1.05 -18.72 3.39
N LYS A 531 -0.94 -19.95 2.89
CA LYS A 531 0.02 -20.94 3.35
C LYS A 531 1.42 -20.73 2.76
N PHE A 532 2.44 -20.73 3.62
CA PHE A 532 3.84 -20.78 3.21
C PHE A 532 4.08 -21.98 2.28
N GLY A 533 4.80 -21.76 1.17
CA GLY A 533 5.10 -22.80 0.18
C GLY A 533 3.93 -23.28 -0.69
N ARG A 534 2.70 -22.78 -0.54
CA ARG A 534 1.55 -23.17 -1.40
C ARG A 534 1.70 -22.68 -2.85
N ARG A 535 2.22 -21.47 -3.01
CA ARG A 535 2.53 -20.80 -4.27
C ARG A 535 3.73 -19.87 -4.05
N THR A 536 4.18 -19.21 -5.11
CA THR A 536 5.20 -18.15 -5.00
C THR A 536 4.51 -16.84 -4.61
N TYR A 537 5.09 -16.11 -3.66
CA TYR A 537 4.62 -14.78 -3.26
C TYR A 537 5.70 -13.74 -3.47
N TYR A 538 5.31 -12.51 -3.80
CA TYR A 538 6.25 -11.47 -4.22
C TYR A 538 6.29 -10.26 -3.28
N ILE A 539 7.50 -9.84 -2.95
CA ILE A 539 7.80 -8.56 -2.30
C ILE A 539 8.06 -7.54 -3.42
N ALA A 540 7.16 -6.56 -3.54
CA ALA A 540 7.14 -5.57 -4.61
C ALA A 540 6.76 -4.19 -4.06
N LYS A 541 7.20 -3.09 -4.69
CA LYS A 541 6.75 -1.73 -4.32
C LYS A 541 5.33 -1.51 -4.82
N LYS A 542 4.56 -0.60 -4.21
CA LYS A 542 3.16 -0.32 -4.61
C LYS A 542 2.99 -0.11 -6.13
N LYS A 543 3.83 0.74 -6.74
CA LYS A 543 3.84 0.99 -8.20
C LYS A 543 3.99 -0.28 -9.06
N ASP A 544 4.61 -1.32 -8.50
CA ASP A 544 4.91 -2.58 -9.17
C ASP A 544 3.77 -3.60 -8.93
N GLN A 545 3.09 -3.51 -7.78
CA GLN A 545 1.88 -4.28 -7.46
C GLN A 545 0.69 -3.82 -8.31
N ASP A 546 0.57 -2.50 -8.53
CA ASP A 546 -0.48 -1.86 -9.33
C ASP A 546 -0.45 -2.34 -10.83
N LEU A 547 0.60 -3.05 -11.26
CA LEU A 547 0.70 -3.69 -12.57
C LEU A 547 -0.07 -5.02 -12.68
N PHE A 548 -0.57 -5.62 -11.58
CA PHE A 548 -1.19 -6.94 -11.62
C PHE A 548 -2.58 -7.00 -10.94
N PRO A 549 -3.57 -6.22 -11.42
CA PRO A 549 -4.89 -6.13 -10.80
C PRO A 549 -5.77 -7.38 -10.96
N LYS A 550 -5.65 -8.18 -12.03
CA LYS A 550 -6.49 -9.39 -12.22
C LYS A 550 -5.94 -10.60 -11.45
N SER A 551 -4.63 -10.80 -11.50
CA SER A 551 -3.87 -11.75 -10.66
C SER A 551 -4.05 -11.40 -9.19
N GLY A 552 -4.20 -10.10 -8.93
CA GLY A 552 -4.78 -9.54 -7.73
C GLY A 552 -3.81 -9.46 -6.56
N PRO A 553 -4.19 -8.67 -5.54
CA PRO A 553 -3.35 -8.44 -4.36
C PRO A 553 -3.00 -9.70 -3.54
N SER A 554 -3.67 -10.84 -3.80
CA SER A 554 -3.39 -12.14 -3.15
C SER A 554 -2.01 -12.77 -3.47
N HIS A 555 -1.26 -12.21 -4.43
CA HIS A 555 0.09 -12.66 -4.77
C HIS A 555 1.21 -11.82 -4.13
N PHE A 556 0.87 -10.67 -3.56
CA PHE A 556 1.83 -9.74 -2.97
C PHE A 556 1.79 -9.77 -1.46
N ILE A 557 2.96 -9.67 -0.84
CA ILE A 557 3.07 -9.46 0.60
C ILE A 557 2.52 -8.07 0.97
N CYS A 558 1.82 -7.96 2.10
CA CYS A 558 1.32 -6.67 2.59
C CYS A 558 2.46 -5.72 3.03
N ASP A 559 2.12 -4.49 3.41
CA ASP A 559 3.12 -3.56 3.95
C ASP A 559 3.49 -3.97 5.39
N LEU A 560 4.73 -4.41 5.58
CA LEU A 560 5.25 -4.95 6.84
C LEU A 560 5.94 -3.87 7.69
N ASP A 561 6.13 -4.14 8.99
CA ASP A 561 6.96 -3.29 9.86
C ASP A 561 8.46 -3.47 9.59
N ASP A 562 9.30 -2.59 10.15
CA ASP A 562 10.76 -2.58 9.94
C ASP A 562 11.47 -3.89 10.36
N GLU A 563 10.86 -4.69 11.23
CA GLU A 563 11.44 -5.91 11.78
C GLU A 563 11.09 -7.12 10.90
N LEU A 564 9.81 -7.26 10.54
CA LEU A 564 9.35 -8.25 9.58
C LEU A 564 9.95 -8.01 8.19
N SER A 565 10.07 -6.76 7.75
CA SER A 565 10.69 -6.42 6.45
C SER A 565 12.13 -6.91 6.35
N LYS A 566 12.94 -6.75 7.41
CA LYS A 566 14.32 -7.25 7.44
C LYS A 566 14.40 -8.78 7.33
N ILE A 567 13.45 -9.50 7.95
CA ILE A 567 13.39 -10.97 7.86
C ILE A 567 12.97 -11.39 6.45
N PHE A 568 11.91 -10.79 5.91
CA PHE A 568 11.39 -11.07 4.57
C PHE A 568 12.39 -10.70 3.45
N GLU A 569 13.32 -9.78 3.69
CA GLU A 569 14.41 -9.47 2.77
C GLU A 569 15.68 -10.35 2.96
N SER A 570 15.74 -11.17 4.00
CA SER A 570 16.91 -12.02 4.28
C SER A 570 17.05 -13.18 3.29
N LYS A 571 18.29 -13.46 2.86
CA LYS A 571 18.58 -14.52 1.88
C LYS A 571 18.15 -15.91 2.36
N ASP A 572 18.32 -16.19 3.65
CA ASP A 572 17.96 -17.49 4.23
C ASP A 572 16.45 -17.71 4.28
N PHE A 573 15.67 -16.70 4.62
CA PHE A 573 14.21 -16.79 4.64
C PHE A 573 13.62 -16.94 3.23
N LEU A 574 14.10 -16.13 2.27
CA LEU A 574 13.67 -16.17 0.86
C LEU A 574 13.96 -17.53 0.21
N ARG A 575 15.14 -18.12 0.48
CA ARG A 575 15.53 -19.45 -0.04
C ARG A 575 14.58 -20.57 0.39
N ILE A 576 13.91 -20.42 1.54
CA ILE A 576 13.19 -21.51 2.21
C ILE A 576 11.66 -21.38 2.07
N THR A 577 11.12 -20.16 2.07
CA THR A 577 9.66 -19.95 2.21
C THR A 577 8.88 -19.85 0.91
N ASN A 578 9.57 -19.97 -0.24
CA ASN A 578 9.06 -19.69 -1.59
C ASN A 578 8.51 -18.27 -1.77
N ILE A 579 8.97 -17.33 -0.95
CA ILE A 579 8.77 -15.90 -1.11
C ILE A 579 9.97 -15.36 -1.89
N LYS A 580 9.73 -14.48 -2.87
CA LYS A 580 10.76 -13.86 -3.71
C LYS A 580 10.61 -12.34 -3.69
N LYS A 581 11.71 -11.62 -3.92
CA LYS A 581 11.60 -10.23 -4.40
C LYS A 581 11.07 -10.29 -5.84
N LEU A 582 10.20 -9.37 -6.23
CA LEU A 582 9.66 -9.35 -7.60
C LEU A 582 10.80 -9.14 -8.59
N ASP A 583 11.10 -10.20 -9.34
CA ASP A 583 12.09 -10.25 -10.41
C ASP A 583 11.39 -10.55 -11.75
N ALA A 584 12.16 -10.64 -12.83
CA ALA A 584 11.63 -10.81 -14.16
C ALA A 584 10.92 -12.18 -14.37
N GLN A 585 11.29 -13.22 -13.61
CA GLN A 585 10.56 -14.48 -13.58
C GLN A 585 9.26 -14.36 -12.77
N GLY A 586 9.26 -13.61 -11.67
CA GLY A 586 8.04 -13.29 -10.92
C GLY A 586 7.02 -12.50 -11.74
N ILE A 587 7.48 -11.59 -12.60
CA ILE A 587 6.61 -10.88 -13.55
C ILE A 587 5.97 -11.88 -14.53
N LEU A 588 6.75 -12.82 -15.10
CA LEU A 588 6.21 -13.88 -15.97
C LEU A 588 5.15 -14.75 -15.28
N ASP A 589 5.41 -15.17 -14.04
CA ASP A 589 4.51 -16.03 -13.26
C ASP A 589 3.15 -15.33 -13.02
N LEU A 590 3.15 -14.00 -12.86
CA LEU A 590 1.95 -13.17 -12.66
C LEU A 590 1.27 -12.75 -13.96
N LEU A 591 1.99 -12.57 -15.07
CA LEU A 591 1.40 -12.21 -16.37
C LEU A 591 0.33 -13.20 -16.85
N ALA A 592 0.39 -14.46 -16.38
CA ALA A 592 -0.62 -15.49 -16.59
C ALA A 592 -2.05 -15.08 -16.16
N GLY A 593 -2.20 -14.19 -15.17
CA GLY A 593 -3.50 -13.68 -14.73
C GLY A 593 -3.96 -12.40 -15.43
N GLU A 594 -3.02 -11.62 -16.00
CA GLU A 594 -3.33 -10.34 -16.65
C GLU A 594 -3.67 -10.47 -18.14
N LEU A 595 -2.88 -11.26 -18.86
CA LEU A 595 -2.95 -11.43 -20.32
C LEU A 595 -3.34 -12.86 -20.69
N CYS A 596 -4.31 -13.00 -21.59
CA CYS A 596 -4.59 -14.29 -22.20
C CYS A 596 -3.44 -14.72 -23.11
N LYS A 597 -3.21 -16.03 -23.17
CA LYS A 597 -2.23 -16.68 -24.04
C LYS A 597 -2.79 -16.84 -25.46
N GLU A 598 -3.24 -15.74 -26.05
CA GLU A 598 -3.67 -15.64 -27.44
C GLU A 598 -2.53 -15.18 -28.35
N GLN A 599 -2.66 -15.39 -29.67
CA GLN A 599 -1.60 -15.04 -30.64
C GLN A 599 -1.52 -13.53 -30.89
N GLU A 600 -2.68 -12.88 -30.95
CA GLU A 600 -2.84 -11.44 -31.06
C GLU A 600 -4.10 -11.01 -30.30
N ILE A 601 -4.07 -9.83 -29.68
CA ILE A 601 -5.21 -9.24 -28.96
C ILE A 601 -5.39 -7.77 -29.36
N PRO A 602 -6.64 -7.27 -29.53
CA PRO A 602 -6.90 -5.84 -29.71
C PRO A 602 -6.34 -5.03 -28.55
N TRP A 603 -5.67 -3.91 -28.85
CA TRP A 603 -5.01 -3.08 -27.85
C TRP A 603 -5.34 -1.61 -28.06
N ASN A 604 -5.61 -0.89 -26.97
CA ASN A 604 -5.80 0.56 -27.00
C ASN A 604 -4.75 1.19 -26.07
N PRO A 605 -3.69 1.83 -26.61
CA PRO A 605 -2.61 2.39 -25.79
C PRO A 605 -3.10 3.48 -24.82
N SER A 606 -4.16 4.20 -25.19
CA SER A 606 -4.76 5.30 -24.41
C SER A 606 -5.90 4.85 -23.49
N SER A 607 -6.13 3.54 -23.34
CA SER A 607 -7.16 2.98 -22.46
C SER A 607 -6.88 3.25 -20.98
N GLN A 608 -7.92 3.56 -20.20
CA GLN A 608 -7.82 3.57 -18.73
C GLN A 608 -7.71 2.15 -18.14
N ASN A 609 -8.21 1.13 -18.86
CA ASN A 609 -8.08 -0.27 -18.49
C ASN A 609 -6.79 -0.88 -19.06
N ILE A 610 -6.12 -1.75 -18.30
CA ILE A 610 -4.96 -2.50 -18.77
C ILE A 610 -5.37 -3.67 -19.69
N PRO A 611 -4.51 -4.09 -20.65
CA PRO A 611 -3.21 -3.51 -20.99
C PRO A 611 -3.33 -2.16 -21.72
N ASN A 612 -2.63 -1.15 -21.23
CA ASN A 612 -2.48 0.16 -21.87
C ASN A 612 -0.99 0.51 -22.02
N ARG A 613 -0.65 1.68 -22.58
CA ARG A 613 0.75 2.00 -22.87
C ARG A 613 1.63 2.09 -21.62
N GLN A 614 1.19 2.86 -20.63
CA GLN A 614 1.93 3.05 -19.38
C GLN A 614 2.16 1.72 -18.65
N TRP A 615 1.17 0.82 -18.64
CA TRP A 615 1.29 -0.51 -18.07
C TRP A 615 2.35 -1.35 -18.80
N LEU A 616 2.30 -1.36 -20.13
CA LEU A 616 3.22 -2.15 -20.95
C LEU A 616 4.67 -1.67 -20.80
N ASP A 617 4.91 -0.36 -20.87
CA ASP A 617 6.24 0.23 -20.70
C ASP A 617 6.83 -0.12 -19.32
N ASN A 618 6.03 -0.04 -18.25
CA ASN A 618 6.47 -0.43 -16.89
C ASN A 618 6.80 -1.93 -16.77
N ILE A 619 6.09 -2.82 -17.49
CA ILE A 619 6.40 -4.25 -17.54
C ILE A 619 7.72 -4.47 -18.29
N LEU A 620 7.88 -3.86 -19.46
CA LEU A 620 9.06 -4.02 -20.32
C LEU A 620 10.33 -3.39 -19.72
N GLU A 621 10.22 -2.31 -18.93
CA GLU A 621 11.33 -1.71 -18.18
C GLU A 621 11.84 -2.64 -17.06
N LYS A 622 10.93 -3.35 -16.39
CA LYS A 622 11.25 -4.23 -15.25
C LYS A 622 11.75 -5.62 -15.66
N MET A 623 11.56 -6.02 -16.92
CA MET A 623 12.22 -7.19 -17.48
C MET A 623 13.72 -6.90 -17.61
N GLU A 624 14.56 -7.35 -16.67
CA GLU A 624 16.02 -7.34 -16.85
C GLU A 624 16.41 -8.27 -18.01
N TRP A 625 16.50 -7.71 -19.22
CA TRP A 625 16.68 -8.40 -20.51
C TRP A 625 18.00 -9.17 -20.72
N GLY A 626 18.62 -9.71 -19.67
CA GLY A 626 19.93 -10.38 -19.75
C GLY A 626 20.22 -11.45 -18.70
N LYS A 627 19.26 -11.88 -17.87
CA LYS A 627 19.49 -12.93 -16.85
C LYS A 627 18.38 -13.98 -16.80
N GLY A 628 18.63 -15.15 -17.38
CA GLY A 628 17.93 -16.40 -17.05
C GLY A 628 16.49 -16.57 -17.56
N LEU A 629 15.94 -15.61 -18.32
CA LEU A 629 14.63 -15.74 -18.95
C LEU A 629 14.74 -16.43 -20.31
N GLU A 630 14.06 -17.57 -20.45
CA GLU A 630 14.00 -18.32 -21.71
C GLU A 630 13.03 -17.66 -22.71
N PHE A 631 13.47 -17.52 -23.96
CA PHE A 631 12.66 -16.99 -25.08
C PHE A 631 11.26 -17.64 -25.15
N THR A 632 11.23 -18.97 -25.00
CA THR A 632 10.03 -19.81 -25.09
C THR A 632 8.92 -19.32 -24.17
N LYS A 633 9.22 -19.09 -22.89
CA LYS A 633 8.22 -18.68 -21.87
C LYS A 633 7.67 -17.28 -22.12
N LEU A 634 8.50 -16.33 -22.58
CA LEU A 634 8.06 -14.98 -22.94
C LEU A 634 7.21 -15.00 -24.22
N SER A 635 7.56 -15.83 -25.20
CA SER A 635 6.85 -15.94 -26.48
C SER A 635 5.40 -16.45 -26.37
N GLU A 636 5.04 -17.06 -25.23
CA GLU A 636 3.66 -17.47 -24.94
C GLU A 636 2.70 -16.29 -24.71
N TYR A 637 3.19 -15.07 -24.49
CA TYR A 637 2.38 -13.91 -24.14
C TYR A 637 2.40 -12.82 -25.24
N PRO A 638 1.25 -12.18 -25.52
CA PRO A 638 1.20 -11.04 -26.42
C PRO A 638 1.74 -9.78 -25.72
N LEU A 639 3.07 -9.60 -25.77
CA LEU A 639 3.80 -8.51 -25.12
C LEU A 639 4.40 -7.49 -26.11
N LEU A 640 4.34 -7.75 -27.42
CA LEU A 640 4.89 -6.84 -28.42
C LEU A 640 3.79 -5.90 -28.94
N PRO A 641 3.92 -4.57 -28.77
CA PRO A 641 2.95 -3.61 -29.29
C PRO A 641 3.15 -3.47 -30.80
N VAL A 642 2.09 -3.72 -31.54
CA VAL A 642 1.95 -3.31 -32.93
C VAL A 642 1.25 -1.96 -32.95
N VAL A 643 1.91 -0.93 -33.49
CA VAL A 643 1.37 0.44 -33.62
C VAL A 643 0.80 0.72 -35.01
N SER A 644 1.16 -0.07 -36.02
CA SER A 644 0.64 0.01 -37.39
C SER A 644 0.63 -1.39 -38.02
N PRO A 645 -0.40 -1.78 -38.81
CA PRO A 645 -1.53 -0.94 -39.27
C PRO A 645 -2.64 -0.71 -38.24
N ASN A 646 -2.76 -1.57 -37.23
CA ASN A 646 -3.77 -1.45 -36.16
C ASN A 646 -3.13 -1.68 -34.80
N ASN A 647 -3.57 -0.94 -33.78
CA ASN A 647 -3.10 -1.13 -32.41
C ASN A 647 -3.51 -2.51 -31.86
N LYS A 648 -2.54 -3.40 -31.71
CA LYS A 648 -2.72 -4.74 -31.14
C LYS A 648 -1.47 -5.17 -30.37
N LEU A 649 -1.63 -6.09 -29.43
CA LEU A 649 -0.49 -6.78 -28.82
C LEU A 649 -0.37 -8.16 -29.45
N VAL A 650 0.85 -8.55 -29.82
CA VAL A 650 1.12 -9.86 -30.46
C VAL A 650 2.21 -10.62 -29.72
N ARG A 651 2.16 -11.95 -29.87
CA ARG A 651 3.26 -12.82 -29.43
C ARG A 651 4.54 -12.55 -30.19
N ALA A 652 5.65 -12.82 -29.51
CA ALA A 652 6.95 -12.94 -30.14
C ALA A 652 7.00 -14.17 -31.06
N ASP A 653 7.01 -13.94 -32.37
CA ASP A 653 7.29 -14.97 -33.37
C ASP A 653 8.70 -14.77 -33.93
N SER A 654 9.54 -15.80 -33.82
CA SER A 654 10.90 -15.78 -34.40
C SER A 654 10.93 -16.00 -35.91
N LEU A 655 9.85 -16.55 -36.48
CA LEU A 655 9.68 -16.73 -37.92
C LEU A 655 9.19 -15.43 -38.56
N ASN A 656 8.34 -14.65 -37.89
CA ASN A 656 7.83 -13.36 -38.36
C ASN A 656 8.08 -12.22 -37.33
N PRO A 657 9.32 -11.70 -37.21
CA PRO A 657 9.64 -10.56 -36.35
C PRO A 657 8.86 -9.30 -36.75
N LEU A 658 8.59 -8.42 -35.77
CA LEU A 658 8.08 -7.07 -36.03
C LEU A 658 9.20 -6.15 -36.52
N LEU A 659 8.87 -5.16 -37.33
CA LEU A 659 9.83 -4.12 -37.74
C LEU A 659 9.67 -2.88 -36.84
N THR A 660 10.76 -2.25 -36.40
CA THR A 660 10.63 -0.97 -35.69
C THR A 660 10.06 0.09 -36.62
N TYR A 661 9.20 0.96 -36.11
CA TYR A 661 8.65 2.09 -36.83
C TYR A 661 9.79 3.03 -37.30
N PRO A 662 9.80 3.50 -38.56
CA PRO A 662 10.85 4.38 -39.07
C PRO A 662 10.84 5.75 -38.36
N ASP A 663 11.99 6.23 -37.90
CA ASP A 663 12.11 7.57 -37.30
C ASP A 663 11.82 8.69 -38.33
N ASN A 664 12.08 8.44 -39.62
CA ASN A 664 11.65 9.28 -40.75
C ASN A 664 10.36 8.70 -41.34
N SER A 665 9.21 9.11 -40.79
CA SER A 665 7.91 8.49 -41.04
C SER A 665 7.33 8.78 -42.44
N ASP A 666 7.57 7.89 -43.40
CA ASP A 666 6.79 7.80 -44.64
C ASP A 666 5.51 6.99 -44.38
N GLU A 667 4.41 7.68 -44.06
CA GLU A 667 3.14 7.04 -43.71
C GLU A 667 2.56 6.19 -44.85
N ILE A 668 2.83 6.56 -46.10
CA ILE A 668 2.37 5.83 -47.29
C ILE A 668 3.14 4.50 -47.40
N LEU A 669 4.47 4.51 -47.23
CA LEU A 669 5.26 3.27 -47.19
C LEU A 669 4.84 2.35 -46.03
N VAL A 670 4.58 2.93 -44.85
CA VAL A 670 4.10 2.17 -43.68
C VAL A 670 2.71 1.58 -43.93
N SER A 671 1.81 2.30 -44.60
CA SER A 671 0.51 1.78 -45.05
C SER A 671 0.66 0.61 -46.01
N ALA A 672 1.50 0.75 -47.04
CA ALA A 672 1.77 -0.29 -48.04
C ALA A 672 2.26 -1.60 -47.40
N LEU A 673 3.27 -1.49 -46.54
CA LEU A 673 3.83 -2.62 -45.80
C LEU A 673 2.83 -3.21 -44.79
N GLY A 674 1.98 -2.37 -44.19
CA GLY A 674 0.86 -2.77 -43.33
C GLY A 674 -0.19 -3.60 -44.05
N LYS A 675 -0.57 -3.22 -45.28
CA LYS A 675 -1.48 -3.99 -46.15
C LYS A 675 -0.89 -5.34 -46.58
N LEU A 676 0.43 -5.40 -46.80
CA LEU A 676 1.18 -6.66 -46.98
C LEU A 676 1.30 -7.48 -45.67
N GLY A 677 0.67 -7.04 -44.57
CA GLY A 677 0.61 -7.76 -43.31
C GLY A 677 1.91 -7.73 -42.49
N ILE A 678 2.84 -6.83 -42.82
CA ILE A 678 3.98 -6.50 -41.96
C ILE A 678 3.45 -5.63 -40.81
N CYS A 679 3.94 -5.88 -39.60
CA CYS A 679 3.47 -5.20 -38.39
C CYS A 679 4.61 -4.41 -37.77
N PHE A 680 4.33 -3.15 -37.42
CA PHE A 680 5.31 -2.20 -36.91
C PHE A 680 5.23 -2.06 -35.40
N THR A 681 6.37 -1.99 -34.72
CA THR A 681 6.47 -1.72 -33.28
C THR A 681 7.24 -0.43 -33.01
N ASP A 682 6.90 0.27 -31.93
CA ASP A 682 7.64 1.46 -31.49
C ASP A 682 8.67 1.15 -30.38
N ILE A 683 8.92 -0.13 -30.08
CA ILE A 683 10.01 -0.57 -29.21
C ILE A 683 11.36 -0.19 -29.84
N LYS A 684 12.13 0.67 -29.16
CA LYS A 684 13.50 1.01 -29.57
C LYS A 684 14.52 -0.02 -29.08
N LEU A 685 15.39 -0.47 -29.99
CA LEU A 685 16.45 -1.45 -29.74
C LEU A 685 17.74 -0.77 -29.22
N ASP A 686 17.62 -0.11 -28.06
CA ASP A 686 18.71 0.66 -27.46
C ASP A 686 19.73 -0.23 -26.70
N SER A 687 20.88 0.34 -26.35
CA SER A 687 21.99 -0.33 -25.62
C SER A 687 21.58 -1.02 -24.32
N LYS A 688 20.50 -0.58 -23.65
CA LYS A 688 19.92 -1.24 -22.47
C LYS A 688 19.29 -2.60 -22.78
N ASN A 689 18.70 -2.74 -23.97
CA ASN A 689 17.92 -3.89 -24.41
C ASN A 689 18.67 -4.74 -25.44
N ALA A 690 19.81 -4.26 -25.94
CA ALA A 690 20.64 -4.88 -26.98
C ALA A 690 21.24 -6.26 -26.63
N ASN A 691 21.03 -6.78 -25.41
CA ASN A 691 21.38 -8.16 -25.02
C ASN A 691 20.17 -9.10 -24.89
N SER A 692 18.95 -8.60 -25.10
CA SER A 692 17.71 -9.39 -25.09
C SER A 692 17.70 -10.42 -26.20
N GLU A 693 17.72 -11.72 -25.86
CA GLU A 693 17.48 -12.78 -26.85
C GLU A 693 16.04 -12.74 -27.38
N PHE A 694 15.09 -12.29 -26.55
CA PHE A 694 13.70 -12.07 -26.92
C PHE A 694 13.53 -11.00 -27.99
N LEU A 695 14.01 -9.78 -27.73
CA LEU A 695 13.84 -8.68 -28.69
C LEU A 695 14.68 -8.92 -29.96
N LYS A 696 15.89 -9.50 -29.86
CA LYS A 696 16.69 -9.86 -31.04
C LYS A 696 16.01 -10.84 -31.99
N LYS A 697 15.22 -11.77 -31.45
CA LYS A 697 14.52 -12.80 -32.25
C LYS A 697 13.17 -12.33 -32.76
N SER A 698 12.59 -11.25 -32.22
CA SER A 698 11.20 -10.87 -32.50
C SER A 698 10.98 -9.41 -32.90
N VAL A 699 12.02 -8.59 -32.89
CA VAL A 699 12.01 -7.23 -33.43
C VAL A 699 13.25 -7.01 -34.28
N PHE A 700 13.06 -6.57 -35.51
CA PHE A 700 14.10 -6.07 -36.40
C PHE A 700 14.12 -4.54 -36.36
N SER A 701 15.32 -3.95 -36.28
CA SER A 701 15.49 -2.51 -36.51
C SER A 701 15.11 -2.14 -37.94
N TRP A 702 14.60 -0.93 -38.15
CA TRP A 702 14.33 -0.42 -39.49
C TRP A 702 15.62 -0.43 -40.33
N SER A 703 15.56 -1.10 -41.47
CA SER A 703 16.50 -1.02 -42.59
C SER A 703 15.84 -1.64 -43.81
N GLU A 704 16.29 -1.23 -44.99
CA GLU A 704 15.82 -1.72 -46.29
C GLU A 704 15.93 -3.26 -46.33
N SER A 705 17.07 -3.81 -45.90
CA SER A 705 17.31 -5.26 -45.81
C SER A 705 16.31 -5.99 -44.91
N ASN A 706 15.95 -5.40 -43.77
CA ASN A 706 15.01 -5.99 -42.82
C ASN A 706 13.55 -5.89 -43.31
N VAL A 707 13.20 -4.90 -44.13
CA VAL A 707 11.89 -4.85 -44.81
C VAL A 707 11.75 -6.05 -45.75
N PHE A 708 12.72 -6.28 -46.64
CA PHE A 708 12.65 -7.41 -47.58
C PHE A 708 12.76 -8.78 -46.89
N GLU A 709 13.53 -8.90 -45.81
CA GLU A 709 13.56 -10.11 -44.97
C GLU A 709 12.22 -10.35 -44.26
N SER A 710 11.49 -9.30 -43.90
CA SER A 710 10.13 -9.42 -43.34
C SER A 710 9.12 -9.89 -44.39
N ILE A 711 9.17 -9.34 -45.61
CA ILE A 711 8.36 -9.79 -46.76
C ILE A 711 8.64 -11.28 -47.05
N LYS A 712 9.92 -11.67 -47.16
CA LYS A 712 10.37 -13.06 -47.34
C LYS A 712 9.77 -14.02 -46.33
N ARG A 713 9.81 -13.64 -45.06
CA ARG A 713 9.29 -14.45 -43.95
C ARG A 713 7.78 -14.58 -44.01
N LYS A 714 7.08 -13.47 -44.27
CA LYS A 714 5.62 -13.45 -44.40
C LYS A 714 5.11 -14.37 -45.51
N LEU A 715 5.73 -14.28 -46.71
CA LEU A 715 5.44 -15.14 -47.86
C LEU A 715 5.62 -16.63 -47.51
N LYS A 716 6.77 -16.99 -46.94
CA LYS A 716 7.06 -18.37 -46.48
C LYS A 716 6.06 -18.84 -45.41
N SER A 717 5.66 -17.96 -44.50
CA SER A 717 4.72 -18.27 -43.42
C SER A 717 3.30 -18.52 -43.94
N GLN A 718 2.86 -17.76 -44.96
CA GLN A 718 1.52 -17.90 -45.54
C GLN A 718 1.44 -18.98 -46.62
N LYS A 719 2.57 -19.36 -47.25
CA LYS A 719 2.66 -20.29 -48.39
C LYS A 719 1.85 -19.83 -49.61
N ILE A 720 1.78 -18.53 -49.82
CA ILE A 720 1.07 -17.89 -50.94
C ILE A 720 2.12 -17.43 -51.98
N PRO A 721 1.87 -17.57 -53.30
CA PRO A 721 2.71 -16.99 -54.35
C PRO A 721 2.84 -15.46 -54.25
N MET A 722 3.92 -14.90 -54.78
CA MET A 722 4.24 -13.46 -54.67
C MET A 722 3.13 -12.57 -55.26
N GLU A 723 2.59 -12.98 -56.40
CA GLU A 723 1.58 -12.26 -57.16
C GLU A 723 0.29 -12.18 -56.34
N SER A 724 -0.16 -13.32 -55.83
CA SER A 724 -1.34 -13.42 -54.96
C SER A 724 -1.19 -12.65 -53.64
N PHE A 725 0.03 -12.57 -53.09
CA PHE A 725 0.31 -11.81 -51.87
C PHE A 725 0.13 -10.30 -52.08
N PHE A 726 0.57 -9.77 -53.23
CA PHE A 726 0.37 -8.36 -53.58
C PHE A 726 -1.04 -8.04 -54.07
N SER A 727 -1.67 -8.89 -54.89
CA SER A 727 -3.04 -8.68 -55.35
C SER A 727 -4.05 -8.65 -54.19
N ASN A 728 -3.87 -9.50 -53.17
CA ASN A 728 -4.71 -9.51 -51.97
C ASN A 728 -4.54 -8.26 -51.10
N ALA A 729 -3.42 -7.54 -51.20
CA ALA A 729 -3.13 -6.37 -50.39
C ALA A 729 -3.81 -5.08 -50.90
N ALA A 730 -4.24 -5.03 -52.16
CA ALA A 730 -4.89 -3.86 -52.79
C ALA A 730 -4.15 -2.53 -52.52
N LEU A 731 -2.89 -2.49 -52.97
CA LEU A 731 -2.03 -1.30 -52.86
C LEU A 731 -2.47 -0.21 -53.85
N SER A 732 -2.38 1.05 -53.45
CA SER A 732 -2.53 2.20 -54.36
C SER A 732 -1.24 2.45 -55.16
N GLU A 733 -1.32 3.25 -56.21
CA GLU A 733 -0.14 3.62 -57.00
C GLU A 733 0.86 4.47 -56.19
N ASP A 734 0.41 5.28 -55.24
CA ASP A 734 1.31 5.99 -54.30
C ASP A 734 2.07 4.99 -53.40
N GLU A 735 1.38 3.98 -52.89
CA GLU A 735 1.97 2.90 -52.08
C GLU A 735 2.97 2.06 -52.88
N LEU A 736 2.66 1.76 -54.14
CA LEU A 736 3.57 1.06 -55.05
C LEU A 736 4.80 1.91 -55.41
N ASN A 737 4.62 3.22 -55.64
CA ASN A 737 5.74 4.14 -55.85
C ASN A 737 6.68 4.17 -54.64
N LYS A 738 6.16 4.20 -53.42
CA LYS A 738 7.00 4.13 -52.20
C LYS A 738 7.78 2.83 -52.07
N LEU A 739 7.23 1.71 -52.51
CA LEU A 739 7.99 0.45 -52.59
C LEU A 739 9.11 0.50 -53.66
N ARG A 740 8.88 1.18 -54.80
CA ARG A 740 9.94 1.41 -55.81
C ARG A 740 11.05 2.32 -55.29
N GLU A 741 10.69 3.40 -54.58
CA GLU A 741 11.66 4.30 -53.92
C GLU A 741 12.52 3.53 -52.90
N LEU A 742 11.92 2.64 -52.10
CA LEU A 742 12.65 1.78 -51.17
C LEU A 742 13.64 0.84 -51.90
N VAL A 743 13.22 0.21 -53.00
CA VAL A 743 14.11 -0.62 -53.82
C VAL A 743 15.25 0.19 -54.45
N LYS A 744 14.98 1.42 -54.89
CA LYS A 744 16.00 2.36 -55.43
C LYS A 744 16.99 2.85 -54.36
N ALA A 745 16.54 3.02 -53.10
CA ALA A 745 17.39 3.38 -51.97
C ALA A 745 18.26 2.22 -51.45
N THR A 746 17.97 0.99 -51.87
CA THR A 746 18.67 -0.22 -51.45
C THR A 746 19.95 -0.43 -52.28
N ASP A 747 21.08 -0.77 -51.63
CA ASP A 747 22.23 -1.34 -52.35
C ASP A 747 21.94 -2.79 -52.77
N ILE A 748 21.35 -2.92 -53.96
CA ILE A 748 20.99 -4.21 -54.58
C ILE A 748 22.20 -5.15 -54.73
N SER A 749 23.43 -4.61 -54.82
CA SER A 749 24.63 -5.42 -55.05
C SER A 749 25.10 -6.20 -53.82
N GLN A 750 24.73 -5.76 -52.62
CA GLN A 750 25.12 -6.36 -51.34
C GLN A 750 23.95 -7.06 -50.61
N GLN A 751 22.80 -7.19 -51.26
CA GLN A 751 21.54 -7.57 -50.61
C GLN A 751 21.27 -9.09 -50.70
N ASP A 752 21.36 -9.81 -49.58
CA ASP A 752 21.04 -11.25 -49.45
C ASP A 752 19.61 -11.62 -49.88
N ASN A 753 18.73 -10.63 -50.04
CA ASN A 753 17.33 -10.75 -50.43
C ASN A 753 17.04 -10.38 -51.89
N ILE A 754 18.06 -10.23 -52.74
CA ILE A 754 17.92 -9.81 -54.13
C ILE A 754 16.87 -10.62 -54.92
N GLU A 755 16.81 -11.96 -54.76
CA GLU A 755 15.84 -12.79 -55.49
C GLU A 755 14.37 -12.43 -55.23
N ILE A 756 14.08 -11.90 -54.05
CA ILE A 756 12.73 -11.48 -53.66
C ILE A 756 12.43 -10.10 -54.22
N ILE A 757 13.41 -9.19 -54.20
CA ILE A 757 13.29 -7.85 -54.81
C ILE A 757 13.00 -7.99 -56.32
N LYS A 758 13.63 -8.96 -56.99
CA LYS A 758 13.36 -9.28 -58.40
C LYS A 758 11.94 -9.79 -58.65
N GLU A 759 11.33 -10.46 -57.68
CA GLU A 759 9.99 -11.05 -57.78
C GLU A 759 8.86 -10.07 -57.42
N LEU A 760 9.15 -8.92 -56.80
CA LEU A 760 8.13 -7.95 -56.40
C LEU A 760 7.32 -7.42 -57.60
N PRO A 761 5.98 -7.63 -57.64
CA PRO A 761 5.11 -7.17 -58.72
C PRO A 761 4.71 -5.71 -58.48
N ILE A 762 5.70 -4.83 -58.43
CA ILE A 762 5.53 -3.39 -58.17
C ILE A 762 5.76 -2.53 -59.41
N TRP A 763 6.25 -3.11 -60.50
CA TRP A 763 6.73 -2.36 -61.67
C TRP A 763 5.60 -2.18 -62.70
N PRO A 764 5.24 -0.93 -63.04
CA PRO A 764 4.12 -0.66 -63.94
C PRO A 764 4.46 -1.10 -65.36
N THR A 765 3.48 -1.71 -66.03
CA THR A 765 3.50 -2.00 -67.46
C THR A 765 2.74 -0.95 -68.25
N ARG A 766 2.87 -0.99 -69.58
CA ARG A 766 2.03 -0.19 -70.50
C ARG A 766 0.57 -0.63 -70.58
N SER A 767 0.22 -1.79 -70.01
CA SER A 767 -1.16 -2.26 -69.85
C SER A 767 -1.80 -1.91 -68.49
N GLU A 768 -1.18 -1.01 -67.71
CA GLU A 768 -1.62 -0.60 -66.36
C GLU A 768 -1.62 -1.73 -65.30
N GLU A 769 -1.06 -2.90 -65.64
CA GLU A 769 -0.80 -4.02 -64.74
C GLU A 769 0.60 -3.88 -64.10
N TYR A 770 0.80 -4.43 -62.90
CA TYR A 770 2.10 -4.43 -62.20
C TYR A 770 2.69 -5.83 -62.20
N ILE A 771 3.93 -5.97 -62.69
CA ILE A 771 4.60 -7.27 -62.85
C ILE A 771 5.99 -7.28 -62.19
N SER A 772 6.57 -8.47 -62.04
CA SER A 772 7.91 -8.61 -61.45
C SER A 772 9.03 -8.17 -62.40
N ALA A 773 10.19 -7.83 -61.85
CA ALA A 773 11.37 -7.50 -62.65
C ALA A 773 11.86 -8.68 -63.52
N LYS A 774 11.55 -9.94 -63.13
CA LYS A 774 11.93 -11.16 -63.88
C LYS A 774 11.09 -11.38 -65.15
N GLU A 775 9.84 -10.93 -65.14
CA GLU A 775 8.85 -11.21 -66.18
C GLU A 775 8.85 -10.15 -67.28
N GLY A 776 8.91 -8.88 -66.88
CA GLY A 776 8.82 -7.76 -67.80
C GLY A 776 10.08 -7.50 -68.64
N LYS A 777 9.89 -6.64 -69.64
CA LYS A 777 10.88 -6.30 -70.65
C LYS A 777 11.15 -4.80 -70.64
N LEU A 778 12.42 -4.42 -70.67
CA LEU A 778 12.84 -3.02 -70.80
C LEU A 778 12.95 -2.65 -72.29
N LEU A 779 12.45 -1.46 -72.61
CA LEU A 779 12.67 -0.81 -73.90
C LEU A 779 14.17 -0.49 -74.10
N PRO A 780 14.67 -0.43 -75.34
CA PRO A 780 15.99 0.13 -75.61
C PRO A 780 16.00 1.61 -75.21
N HIS A 781 16.97 2.04 -74.41
CA HIS A 781 16.99 3.39 -73.80
C HIS A 781 16.87 4.54 -74.82
N ASN A 782 17.38 4.34 -76.03
CA ASN A 782 17.40 5.35 -77.09
C ASN A 782 16.16 5.33 -78.02
N LEU A 783 15.20 4.43 -77.81
CA LEU A 783 14.03 4.24 -78.68
C LEU A 783 12.71 4.40 -77.89
N PRO A 784 11.73 5.17 -78.40
CA PRO A 784 10.41 5.21 -77.79
C PRO A 784 9.68 3.88 -78.02
N CYS A 785 8.64 3.63 -77.23
CA CYS A 785 7.80 2.46 -77.43
C CYS A 785 6.98 2.58 -78.72
N TYR A 786 6.99 1.50 -79.50
CA TYR A 786 6.20 1.32 -80.72
C TYR A 786 5.39 0.00 -80.71
N SER A 787 5.58 -0.80 -79.66
CA SER A 787 4.98 -2.11 -79.49
C SER A 787 3.65 -2.06 -78.72
N SER A 788 2.78 -3.02 -78.98
CA SER A 788 1.58 -3.35 -78.19
C SER A 788 1.82 -4.49 -77.19
N ASP A 789 3.07 -4.91 -76.98
CA ASP A 789 3.46 -5.91 -75.98
C ASP A 789 3.17 -5.38 -74.57
N LYS A 790 2.33 -6.13 -73.85
CA LYS A 790 1.86 -5.79 -72.51
C LYS A 790 2.96 -5.86 -71.46
N ASP A 791 3.97 -6.71 -71.65
CA ASP A 791 5.00 -6.96 -70.65
C ASP A 791 6.09 -5.87 -70.64
N LEU A 792 5.93 -4.80 -71.43
CA LEU A 792 6.86 -3.67 -71.49
C LEU A 792 6.67 -2.73 -70.31
N PHE A 793 7.75 -2.51 -69.56
CA PHE A 793 7.74 -1.58 -68.42
C PHE A 793 7.47 -0.13 -68.85
N ASN A 794 6.70 0.57 -68.03
CA ASN A 794 6.35 1.98 -68.19
C ASN A 794 6.97 2.80 -67.03
N VAL A 795 8.30 2.87 -67.00
CA VAL A 795 9.06 3.51 -65.91
C VAL A 795 9.87 4.70 -66.40
N THR A 796 10.22 5.60 -65.49
CA THR A 796 11.16 6.70 -65.74
C THR A 796 12.61 6.20 -65.82
N ASP A 797 13.50 7.01 -66.43
CA ASP A 797 14.93 6.70 -66.54
C ASP A 797 15.61 6.40 -65.19
N GLU A 798 15.10 6.99 -64.10
CA GLU A 798 15.62 6.76 -62.75
C GLU A 798 15.49 5.31 -62.28
N TYR A 799 14.45 4.60 -62.71
CA TYR A 799 14.22 3.20 -62.38
C TYR A 799 14.77 2.23 -63.45
N PHE A 800 15.13 2.74 -64.63
CA PHE A 800 15.70 1.95 -65.72
C PHE A 800 16.97 1.20 -65.28
N SER A 801 17.89 1.91 -64.61
CA SER A 801 19.12 1.33 -64.06
C SER A 801 18.85 0.29 -62.96
N VAL A 802 17.82 0.53 -62.13
CA VAL A 802 17.42 -0.38 -61.05
C VAL A 802 16.90 -1.70 -61.62
N LEU A 803 16.03 -1.65 -62.64
CA LEU A 803 15.50 -2.84 -63.30
C LEU A 803 16.58 -3.66 -64.02
N ILE A 804 17.60 -3.01 -64.61
CA ILE A 804 18.77 -3.71 -65.17
C ILE A 804 19.53 -4.48 -64.07
N LEU A 805 19.77 -3.87 -62.90
CA LEU A 805 20.44 -4.53 -61.77
C LEU A 805 19.62 -5.71 -61.22
N LEU A 806 18.29 -5.65 -61.30
CA LEU A 806 17.40 -6.75 -60.96
C LEU A 806 17.32 -7.83 -62.06
N GLY A 807 17.95 -7.62 -63.22
CA GLY A 807 18.01 -8.60 -64.31
C GLY A 807 16.78 -8.61 -65.21
N ALA A 808 16.07 -7.48 -65.33
CA ALA A 808 15.03 -7.29 -66.32
C ALA A 808 15.56 -7.51 -67.75
N LYS A 809 14.74 -8.11 -68.62
CA LYS A 809 15.14 -8.41 -70.00
C LYS A 809 15.14 -7.14 -70.84
N GLN A 810 16.30 -6.56 -71.05
CA GLN A 810 16.46 -5.43 -71.96
C GLN A 810 16.43 -5.89 -73.41
N TYR A 811 15.56 -5.27 -74.21
CA TYR A 811 15.65 -5.37 -75.67
C TYR A 811 16.87 -4.59 -76.18
N LYS A 812 17.65 -5.22 -77.06
CA LYS A 812 18.59 -4.50 -77.92
C LYS A 812 17.81 -3.70 -78.97
N GLU A 813 18.35 -2.56 -79.39
CA GLU A 813 17.78 -1.70 -80.42
C GLU A 813 17.42 -2.48 -81.69
N PHE A 814 18.35 -3.32 -82.18
CA PHE A 814 18.13 -4.15 -83.37
C PHE A 814 16.99 -5.16 -83.20
N ASP A 815 17.00 -5.93 -82.11
CA ASP A 815 15.98 -6.96 -81.85
C ASP A 815 14.58 -6.33 -81.68
N TYR A 816 14.50 -5.16 -81.04
CA TYR A 816 13.25 -4.41 -80.87
C TYR A 816 12.66 -3.93 -82.21
N VAL A 817 13.50 -3.30 -83.04
CA VAL A 817 13.09 -2.84 -84.39
C VAL A 817 12.68 -4.02 -85.26
N LYS A 818 13.45 -5.10 -85.27
CA LYS A 818 13.16 -6.33 -86.00
C LYS A 818 11.86 -7.01 -85.55
N GLN A 819 11.54 -6.98 -84.26
CA GLN A 819 10.36 -7.65 -83.71
C GLN A 819 9.07 -6.83 -83.91
N TYR A 820 9.12 -5.50 -83.72
CA TYR A 820 7.92 -4.67 -83.65
C TYR A 820 7.78 -3.63 -84.77
N TYR A 821 8.88 -3.10 -85.33
CA TYR A 821 8.77 -2.11 -86.42
C TYR A 821 8.34 -2.76 -87.74
N TYR A 822 8.92 -3.93 -88.06
CA TYR A 822 8.72 -4.57 -89.35
C TYR A 822 8.32 -6.05 -89.23
N THR A 823 7.06 -6.35 -89.54
CA THR A 823 6.61 -7.71 -89.83
C THR A 823 6.46 -7.88 -91.36
N PRO A 824 7.04 -8.92 -91.99
CA PRO A 824 7.11 -9.05 -93.45
C PRO A 824 5.79 -9.03 -94.24
N ASP A 825 4.65 -9.23 -93.57
CA ASP A 825 3.33 -9.45 -94.18
C ASP A 825 2.32 -8.32 -93.92
N SER A 826 2.74 -7.21 -93.30
CA SER A 826 1.78 -6.17 -92.90
C SER A 826 1.17 -5.42 -94.10
N ARG A 827 -0.15 -5.55 -94.28
CA ARG A 827 -0.96 -4.67 -95.15
C ARG A 827 -1.24 -3.31 -94.49
N ARG A 828 -0.40 -2.90 -93.52
CA ARG A 828 -0.56 -1.67 -92.74
C ARG A 828 -0.29 -0.46 -93.63
N VAL A 829 -1.18 0.52 -93.58
CA VAL A 829 -0.95 1.85 -94.14
C VAL A 829 -0.08 2.63 -93.13
N PRO A 830 1.00 3.31 -93.56
CA PRO A 830 1.82 4.10 -92.65
C PRO A 830 1.01 5.13 -91.87
N THR A 831 1.30 5.28 -90.58
CA THR A 831 0.78 6.36 -89.74
C THR A 831 1.87 7.42 -89.49
N GLN A 832 1.46 8.54 -88.89
CA GLN A 832 2.38 9.58 -88.46
C GLN A 832 3.39 9.08 -87.40
N GLU A 833 2.95 8.17 -86.52
CA GLU A 833 3.80 7.49 -85.53
C GLU A 833 4.92 6.66 -86.19
N ASP A 834 4.65 6.10 -87.37
CA ASP A 834 5.62 5.28 -88.13
C ASP A 834 6.77 6.12 -88.69
N VAL A 835 6.51 7.41 -88.96
CA VAL A 835 7.51 8.40 -89.37
C VAL A 835 8.34 8.84 -88.17
N GLU A 836 7.68 9.15 -87.04
CA GLU A 836 8.32 9.64 -85.83
C GLU A 836 9.21 8.58 -85.18
N PHE A 837 8.75 7.32 -85.13
CA PHE A 837 9.57 6.22 -84.64
C PHE A 837 10.74 5.91 -85.59
N LEU A 838 10.52 5.93 -86.91
CA LEU A 838 11.61 5.77 -87.87
C LEU A 838 12.65 6.89 -87.77
N GLU A 839 12.23 8.12 -87.48
CA GLU A 839 13.15 9.23 -87.22
C GLU A 839 14.09 8.88 -86.05
N LYS A 840 13.54 8.37 -84.94
CA LYS A 840 14.34 7.93 -83.79
C LYS A 840 15.26 6.75 -84.12
N ILE A 841 14.79 5.77 -84.89
CA ILE A 841 15.61 4.64 -85.34
C ILE A 841 16.80 5.12 -86.21
N LEU A 842 16.55 5.99 -87.19
CA LEU A 842 17.59 6.48 -88.09
C LEU A 842 18.59 7.41 -87.38
N LEU A 843 18.16 8.12 -86.34
CA LEU A 843 19.05 8.93 -85.49
C LEU A 843 20.07 8.09 -84.70
N LEU A 844 19.82 6.79 -84.46
CA LEU A 844 20.83 5.89 -83.89
C LEU A 844 22.03 5.71 -84.83
N ASN A 845 21.83 5.83 -86.15
CA ASN A 845 22.83 5.57 -87.19
C ASN A 845 23.51 4.17 -87.06
N ASP A 846 22.76 3.20 -86.54
CA ASP A 846 23.20 1.81 -86.35
C ASP A 846 23.32 1.07 -87.71
N PRO A 847 24.50 0.55 -88.09
CA PRO A 847 24.70 -0.13 -89.37
C PRO A 847 23.88 -1.40 -89.56
N GLU A 848 23.64 -2.17 -88.49
CA GLU A 848 22.92 -3.45 -88.54
C GLU A 848 21.42 -3.20 -88.78
N ILE A 849 20.85 -2.20 -88.10
CA ILE A 849 19.46 -1.77 -88.34
C ILE A 849 19.30 -1.19 -89.76
N MET A 850 20.23 -0.34 -90.21
CA MET A 850 20.17 0.25 -91.56
C MET A 850 20.23 -0.81 -92.66
N ASP A 851 21.11 -1.82 -92.55
CA ASP A 851 21.19 -2.89 -93.55
C ASP A 851 19.95 -3.79 -93.54
N TYR A 852 19.43 -4.12 -92.35
CA TYR A 852 18.16 -4.85 -92.23
C TYR A 852 17.01 -4.09 -92.90
N LEU A 853 16.75 -2.84 -92.50
CA LEU A 853 15.64 -2.04 -93.03
C LEU A 853 15.74 -1.77 -94.53
N LYS A 854 16.96 -1.60 -95.07
CA LYS A 854 17.23 -1.40 -96.50
C LYS A 854 16.67 -2.51 -97.39
N ASN A 855 16.70 -3.75 -96.92
CA ASN A 855 16.26 -4.90 -97.69
C ASN A 855 14.73 -4.97 -97.85
N PHE A 856 13.98 -4.24 -97.02
CA PHE A 856 12.52 -4.32 -96.92
C PHE A 856 11.80 -3.01 -97.29
N LYS A 857 10.50 -3.11 -97.58
CA LYS A 857 9.61 -1.94 -97.70
C LYS A 857 9.26 -1.43 -96.31
N SER A 858 10.13 -0.62 -95.75
CA SER A 858 10.12 -0.18 -94.35
C SER A 858 9.97 1.33 -94.17
N ILE A 859 10.05 2.12 -95.25
CA ILE A 859 10.09 3.59 -95.18
C ILE A 859 8.71 4.14 -95.58
N PRO A 860 7.99 4.91 -94.73
CA PRO A 860 6.80 5.65 -95.14
C PRO A 860 7.12 6.62 -96.28
N ASN A 861 6.26 6.71 -97.29
CA ASN A 861 6.31 7.79 -98.28
C ASN A 861 5.62 9.07 -97.76
N LYS A 862 5.91 10.22 -98.38
CA LYS A 862 5.40 11.54 -97.99
C LYS A 862 3.86 11.63 -97.94
N SER A 863 3.17 10.83 -98.74
CA SER A 863 1.71 10.73 -98.76
C SER A 863 1.11 9.81 -97.68
N LEU A 864 1.96 9.09 -96.92
CA LEU A 864 1.60 8.05 -95.95
C LEU A 864 0.68 6.95 -96.49
N LYS A 865 0.69 6.71 -97.81
CA LYS A 865 -0.16 5.68 -98.45
C LYS A 865 0.46 4.29 -98.44
N SER A 866 1.79 4.19 -98.38
CA SER A 866 2.49 2.90 -98.43
C SER A 866 3.90 2.97 -97.88
N PHE A 867 4.35 1.88 -97.26
CA PHE A 867 5.76 1.65 -97.02
C PHE A 867 6.47 1.26 -98.32
N VAL A 868 7.65 1.84 -98.54
CA VAL A 868 8.49 1.63 -99.73
C VAL A 868 9.94 1.37 -99.31
N LYS A 869 10.80 1.04 -100.28
CA LYS A 869 12.24 0.90 -100.05
C LYS A 869 12.93 2.25 -100.20
N ALA A 870 14.03 2.47 -99.46
CA ALA A 870 14.82 3.69 -99.56
C ALA A 870 15.33 3.96 -101.00
N ASP A 871 15.72 2.92 -101.75
CA ASP A 871 16.18 3.00 -103.14
C ASP A 871 15.10 3.35 -104.19
N THR A 872 13.82 3.35 -103.78
CA THR A 872 12.69 3.77 -104.62
C THR A 872 12.25 5.22 -104.38
N LEU A 873 12.91 5.92 -103.45
CA LEU A 873 12.63 7.30 -103.06
C LEU A 873 13.69 8.27 -103.63
N TYR A 874 13.28 9.52 -103.82
CA TYR A 874 14.12 10.60 -104.36
C TYR A 874 14.23 11.78 -103.38
N ASP A 875 15.31 12.55 -103.48
CA ASP A 875 15.49 13.79 -102.73
C ASP A 875 14.56 14.90 -103.27
N ALA A 876 13.56 15.29 -102.47
CA ALA A 876 12.61 16.34 -102.81
C ALA A 876 13.26 17.75 -102.96
N LYS A 877 14.52 17.93 -102.53
CA LYS A 877 15.28 19.19 -102.70
C LYS A 877 15.88 19.34 -104.11
N VAL A 878 15.81 18.30 -104.94
CA VAL A 878 16.21 18.37 -106.35
C VAL A 878 15.01 18.84 -107.18
N ASP A 879 15.08 20.05 -107.71
CA ASP A 879 14.02 20.69 -108.50
C ASP A 879 13.46 19.80 -109.63
N LEU A 880 14.32 18.98 -110.27
CA LEU A 880 13.88 18.08 -111.34
C LEU A 880 13.05 16.90 -110.80
N PHE A 881 13.44 16.31 -109.67
CA PHE A 881 12.70 15.18 -109.11
C PHE A 881 11.32 15.64 -108.63
N SER A 882 11.24 16.75 -107.88
CA SER A 882 10.00 17.29 -107.32
C SER A 882 8.98 17.77 -108.37
N GLN A 883 9.42 18.07 -109.59
CA GLN A 883 8.54 18.35 -110.74
C GLN A 883 8.04 17.09 -111.45
N ILE A 884 8.86 16.02 -111.48
CA ILE A 884 8.58 14.82 -112.29
C ILE A 884 7.80 13.77 -111.50
N PHE A 885 8.17 13.48 -110.26
CA PHE A 885 7.54 12.42 -109.47
C PHE A 885 6.40 12.95 -108.58
N ASP A 886 5.51 12.05 -108.18
CA ASP A 886 4.40 12.32 -107.26
C ASP A 886 4.80 12.11 -105.80
N ASP A 887 3.98 12.60 -104.85
CA ASP A 887 4.25 12.53 -103.40
C ASP A 887 4.42 11.10 -102.85
N ASN A 888 4.06 10.07 -103.61
CA ASN A 888 4.34 8.68 -103.26
C ASN A 888 5.83 8.28 -103.38
N ARG A 889 6.67 9.13 -104.01
CA ARG A 889 8.10 8.90 -104.31
C ARG A 889 9.06 9.73 -103.45
N PHE A 890 8.55 10.56 -102.55
CA PHE A 890 9.35 11.40 -101.64
C PHE A 890 9.27 10.93 -100.20
N LEU A 891 10.24 11.35 -99.40
CA LEU A 891 10.22 11.19 -97.95
C LEU A 891 9.24 12.16 -97.28
N PRO A 892 8.59 11.76 -96.17
CA PRO A 892 7.93 12.69 -95.26
C PRO A 892 8.85 13.84 -94.84
N SER A 893 8.29 15.04 -94.72
CA SER A 893 9.05 16.28 -94.47
C SER A 893 9.96 16.22 -93.23
N GLN A 894 9.58 15.47 -92.19
CA GLN A 894 10.40 15.26 -90.99
C GLN A 894 11.72 14.54 -91.32
N LEU A 895 11.64 13.35 -91.94
CA LEU A 895 12.82 12.56 -92.35
C LEU A 895 13.66 13.26 -93.41
N GLN A 896 13.00 13.99 -94.32
CA GLN A 896 13.62 14.76 -95.40
C GLN A 896 14.41 15.98 -94.89
N ASN A 897 13.95 16.62 -93.82
CA ASN A 897 14.59 17.83 -93.27
C ASN A 897 15.59 17.51 -92.15
N ASN A 898 15.44 16.38 -91.44
CA ASN A 898 16.43 15.92 -90.47
C ASN A 898 17.70 15.42 -91.19
N TYR A 899 18.82 16.14 -91.01
CA TYR A 899 20.11 15.85 -91.65
C TYR A 899 20.59 14.40 -91.40
N TYR A 900 20.47 13.89 -90.18
CA TYR A 900 20.97 12.57 -89.83
C TYR A 900 20.11 11.46 -90.44
N CYS A 901 18.78 11.59 -90.38
CA CYS A 901 17.85 10.64 -90.99
C CYS A 901 18.02 10.59 -92.51
N PHE A 902 18.12 11.76 -93.15
CA PHE A 902 18.39 11.87 -94.57
C PHE A 902 19.73 11.17 -94.93
N ARG A 903 20.82 11.44 -94.18
CA ARG A 903 22.12 10.77 -94.40
C ARG A 903 22.07 9.25 -94.19
N ALA A 904 21.29 8.75 -93.23
CA ALA A 904 21.08 7.32 -93.04
C ALA A 904 20.35 6.70 -94.25
N LEU A 905 19.29 7.35 -94.74
CA LEU A 905 18.51 6.92 -95.90
C LEU A 905 19.33 6.93 -97.21
N LEU A 906 20.28 7.85 -97.38
CA LEU A 906 21.25 7.79 -98.50
C LEU A 906 22.08 6.49 -98.48
N LYS A 907 22.59 6.06 -97.31
CA LYS A 907 23.32 4.79 -97.19
C LYS A 907 22.42 3.57 -97.51
N MET A 908 21.13 3.70 -97.23
CA MET A 908 20.12 2.71 -97.56
C MET A 908 19.71 2.72 -99.04
N GLY A 909 20.00 3.80 -99.80
CA GLY A 909 19.84 3.86 -101.26
C GLY A 909 19.05 5.07 -101.79
N LEU A 910 18.61 6.00 -100.94
CA LEU A 910 17.87 7.21 -101.34
C LEU A 910 18.60 7.98 -102.45
N LYS A 911 17.86 8.33 -103.52
CA LYS A 911 18.43 8.96 -104.72
C LYS A 911 18.52 10.48 -104.57
N GLN A 912 19.73 10.97 -104.27
CA GLN A 912 20.01 12.41 -104.13
C GLN A 912 20.53 13.07 -105.41
N ASP A 913 21.40 12.41 -106.18
CA ASP A 913 22.06 13.06 -107.32
C ASP A 913 21.43 12.71 -108.66
N LEU A 914 21.36 13.69 -109.57
CA LEU A 914 20.98 13.46 -110.95
C LEU A 914 22.14 12.80 -111.72
N ASN A 915 22.13 11.47 -111.76
CA ASN A 915 23.05 10.64 -112.55
C ASN A 915 22.32 10.00 -113.75
N ASN A 916 23.08 9.30 -114.61
CA ASN A 916 22.55 8.67 -115.82
C ASN A 916 21.35 7.73 -115.56
N ASN A 917 21.35 6.99 -114.44
CA ASN A 917 20.27 6.05 -114.12
C ASN A 917 19.02 6.80 -113.65
N THR A 918 19.17 7.75 -112.73
CA THR A 918 18.04 8.57 -112.25
C THR A 918 17.46 9.46 -113.35
N TYR A 919 18.29 9.92 -114.29
CA TYR A 919 17.84 10.68 -115.46
C TYR A 919 17.00 9.81 -116.41
N ILE A 920 17.40 8.54 -116.64
CA ILE A 920 16.58 7.57 -117.39
C ILE A 920 15.27 7.26 -116.67
N GLU A 921 15.27 7.14 -115.34
CA GLU A 921 14.04 6.94 -114.54
C GLU A 921 13.11 8.16 -114.63
N CYS A 922 13.64 9.38 -114.52
CA CYS A 922 12.90 10.62 -114.76
C CYS A 922 12.33 10.69 -116.18
N ALA A 923 13.12 10.36 -117.21
CA ALA A 923 12.69 10.36 -118.60
C ALA A 923 11.57 9.33 -118.84
N ARG A 924 11.63 8.16 -118.20
CA ARG A 924 10.58 7.13 -118.25
C ARG A 924 9.30 7.53 -117.51
N GLU A 925 9.41 8.22 -116.38
CA GLU A 925 8.23 8.74 -115.67
C GLU A 925 7.57 9.87 -116.46
N VAL A 926 8.36 10.74 -117.10
CA VAL A 926 7.87 11.78 -118.03
C VAL A 926 7.25 11.12 -119.27
N GLU A 927 7.87 10.10 -119.86
CA GLU A 927 7.30 9.33 -120.97
C GLU A 927 5.96 8.67 -120.56
N PHE A 928 5.90 8.07 -119.36
CA PHE A 928 4.67 7.48 -118.81
C PHE A 928 3.56 8.52 -118.59
N LYS A 929 3.89 9.71 -118.07
CA LYS A 929 2.94 10.82 -117.90
C LYS A 929 2.51 11.44 -119.25
N ILE A 930 3.42 11.58 -120.21
CA ILE A 930 3.11 12.04 -121.58
C ILE A 930 2.21 11.04 -122.31
N ASN A 931 2.38 9.73 -122.08
CA ASN A 931 1.46 8.70 -122.59
C ASN A 931 0.08 8.70 -121.91
N ILE A 932 -0.13 9.53 -120.89
CA ILE A 932 -1.41 9.74 -120.19
C ILE A 932 -2.06 11.08 -120.59
N GLU A 933 -1.30 12.08 -121.05
CA GLU A 933 -1.77 13.42 -121.44
C GLU A 933 -1.52 13.74 -122.93
N ASP A 934 -2.41 13.27 -123.80
CA ASP A 934 -2.28 13.35 -125.26
C ASP A 934 -2.92 14.62 -125.87
N GLU A 935 -2.27 15.79 -125.75
CA GLU A 935 -2.62 17.02 -126.51
C GLU A 935 -1.39 17.73 -127.14
N LEU A 936 -0.75 17.06 -128.11
CA LEU A 936 0.42 17.57 -128.87
C LEU A 936 0.22 18.85 -129.73
N ASN A 937 -0.95 19.52 -129.67
CA ASN A 937 -1.35 20.55 -130.63
C ASN A 937 -1.12 22.02 -130.23
N GLN A 938 -0.72 22.33 -128.99
CA GLN A 938 -0.47 23.73 -128.57
C GLN A 938 0.99 24.20 -128.72
N LEU A 939 1.95 23.27 -128.87
CA LEU A 939 3.39 23.57 -128.93
C LEU A 939 3.87 24.22 -130.24
N TYR A 940 3.11 24.12 -131.34
CA TYR A 940 3.49 24.67 -132.65
C TYR A 940 3.36 26.20 -132.80
N LYS A 941 2.90 26.94 -131.78
CA LYS A 941 2.59 28.39 -131.89
C LYS A 941 3.45 29.34 -131.05
N ILE A 942 4.38 28.85 -130.21
CA ILE A 942 5.20 29.73 -129.34
C ILE A 942 6.63 29.80 -129.88
N LYS A 943 7.02 30.96 -130.41
CA LYS A 943 8.39 31.24 -130.85
C LYS A 943 9.26 31.59 -129.64
N PHE A 944 10.24 30.74 -129.33
CA PHE A 944 11.26 30.99 -128.30
C PHE A 944 12.55 31.55 -128.92
N VAL A 945 13.20 32.48 -128.21
CA VAL A 945 14.62 32.86 -128.41
C VAL A 945 15.27 33.06 -127.03
N PRO A 946 16.32 32.30 -126.66
CA PRO A 946 17.01 32.43 -125.39
C PRO A 946 18.29 33.29 -125.52
N SER A 947 19.13 33.28 -124.47
CA SER A 947 19.21 34.46 -123.60
C SER A 947 20.60 34.72 -122.97
N ASN A 948 20.81 35.98 -122.55
CA ASN A 948 21.87 36.47 -121.65
C ASN A 948 23.36 36.38 -122.11
N LYS A 949 24.18 37.25 -121.52
CA LYS A 949 25.64 37.27 -121.62
C LYS A 949 26.24 36.90 -120.25
N ASN A 950 27.37 36.19 -120.27
CA ASN A 950 28.26 35.93 -119.13
C ASN A 950 27.80 34.88 -118.10
N LEU A 951 27.99 33.60 -118.46
CA LEU A 951 28.61 32.64 -117.54
C LEU A 951 30.15 32.77 -117.62
N PRO A 952 30.93 32.22 -116.67
CA PRO A 952 32.05 32.96 -116.09
C PRO A 952 33.41 32.71 -116.74
N ASN A 953 34.27 33.74 -116.72
CA ASN A 953 35.66 33.59 -116.27
C ASN A 953 36.26 34.95 -115.91
N PRO A 954 37.03 35.02 -114.81
CA PRO A 954 38.42 35.41 -115.01
C PRO A 954 39.39 34.51 -114.22
N TYR A 955 39.78 33.38 -114.83
CA TYR A 955 41.20 33.06 -114.84
C TYR A 955 41.89 34.00 -115.84
N ASN A 956 42.24 35.20 -115.38
CA ASN A 956 43.29 35.98 -116.03
C ASN A 956 44.61 35.57 -115.41
N GLU A 957 45.31 34.63 -116.04
CA GLU A 957 46.71 34.38 -115.75
C GLU A 957 47.55 35.56 -116.26
N THR A 958 48.17 36.30 -115.34
CA THR A 958 49.34 37.14 -115.63
C THR A 958 50.52 36.72 -114.78
N VAL A 959 51.03 35.51 -115.05
CA VAL A 959 52.43 35.19 -114.73
C VAL A 959 53.32 35.96 -115.70
N GLY A 960 53.99 36.99 -115.20
CA GLY A 960 55.20 37.48 -115.84
C GLY A 960 56.37 36.55 -115.51
N GLN A 961 57.30 36.20 -116.40
CA GLN A 961 57.51 36.51 -117.83
C GLN A 961 58.42 35.41 -118.42
N ALA A 962 58.46 35.10 -119.72
CA ALA A 962 57.56 35.37 -120.85
C ALA A 962 57.97 34.43 -122.02
N GLY A 963 57.00 33.89 -122.78
CA GLY A 963 57.34 33.05 -123.94
C GLY A 963 56.23 32.20 -124.58
N ARG A 964 55.15 32.84 -125.08
CA ARG A 964 54.28 32.39 -126.23
C ARG A 964 53.99 30.86 -126.31
N THR A 965 52.79 30.30 -126.09
CA THR A 965 51.39 30.72 -126.39
C THR A 965 50.44 29.78 -125.63
N SER A 966 49.43 30.20 -124.85
CA SER A 966 48.07 30.60 -125.28
C SER A 966 47.45 29.80 -126.44
N GLY A 967 46.45 28.95 -126.18
CA GLY A 967 45.57 28.37 -127.22
C GLY A 967 45.23 26.90 -126.97
N TYR A 968 44.07 26.58 -126.39
CA TYR A 968 42.82 26.38 -127.12
C TYR A 968 42.96 25.41 -128.31
N GLU A 969 42.49 24.17 -128.15
CA GLU A 969 41.55 23.72 -129.18
C GLU A 969 40.31 24.61 -129.10
N SER A 970 39.89 25.13 -130.25
CA SER A 970 38.80 26.10 -130.29
C SER A 970 37.48 25.48 -129.83
N PHE A 971 36.54 26.32 -129.41
CA PHE A 971 35.13 25.93 -129.21
C PHE A 971 34.47 25.36 -130.49
N GLY A 972 35.13 25.44 -131.65
CA GLY A 972 34.73 24.80 -132.91
C GLY A 972 35.19 23.35 -133.11
N SER A 973 36.03 22.79 -132.24
CA SER A 973 36.54 21.40 -132.39
C SER A 973 35.58 20.32 -131.87
N LEU A 974 34.53 20.70 -131.12
CA LEU A 974 33.63 19.77 -130.40
C LEU A 974 32.15 19.93 -130.82
N TYR A 975 31.88 20.11 -132.11
CA TYR A 975 30.50 20.15 -132.62
C TYR A 975 30.24 19.17 -133.77
N SER A 976 29.30 18.25 -133.54
CA SER A 976 28.55 17.62 -134.63
C SER A 976 27.50 18.62 -135.13
N ILE A 977 27.50 18.87 -136.45
CA ILE A 977 26.81 19.95 -137.20
C ILE A 977 25.30 20.11 -136.93
N LYS A 978 24.66 19.21 -136.17
CA LYS A 978 23.20 19.03 -136.14
C LYS A 978 22.42 19.86 -135.10
N TYR A 979 23.06 20.45 -134.09
CA TYR A 979 22.35 21.05 -132.93
C TYR A 979 22.80 22.48 -132.56
N GLN A 980 23.26 23.26 -133.54
CA GLN A 980 23.91 24.57 -133.38
C GLN A 980 23.03 25.70 -132.78
N ASN A 981 21.74 25.46 -132.51
CA ASN A 981 20.73 26.50 -132.27
C ASN A 981 20.06 26.53 -130.87
N ILE A 982 20.47 25.71 -129.90
CA ILE A 982 19.67 25.50 -128.66
C ILE A 982 20.50 25.45 -127.36
N CYS A 983 21.20 26.54 -126.98
CA CYS A 983 21.81 26.69 -125.64
C CYS A 983 21.96 28.17 -125.18
N TRP A 984 22.04 28.34 -123.84
CA TRP A 984 22.26 29.59 -123.04
C TRP A 984 21.04 30.57 -122.95
N THR A 985 20.63 31.25 -121.86
CA THR A 985 20.91 31.22 -120.39
C THR A 985 19.95 32.13 -119.56
N GLN A 986 19.29 31.63 -118.50
CA GLN A 986 18.86 32.39 -117.27
C GLN A 986 17.86 33.59 -117.47
N ALA A 987 17.36 34.38 -116.48
CA ALA A 987 17.61 34.53 -115.02
C ALA A 987 16.29 34.72 -114.15
N LYS A 988 16.20 35.66 -113.18
CA LYS A 988 15.10 35.74 -112.14
C LYS A 988 14.75 37.16 -111.61
N PHE A 989 13.56 37.32 -110.99
CA PHE A 989 13.31 38.18 -109.79
C PHE A 989 12.14 37.64 -108.92
N PHE A 990 11.97 38.16 -107.70
CA PHE A 990 11.30 37.52 -106.54
C PHE A 990 9.84 37.91 -106.23
N ALA A 991 9.16 36.98 -105.55
CA ALA A 991 8.12 37.04 -104.51
C ALA A 991 7.36 38.34 -104.16
N SER A 992 6.10 38.17 -103.71
CA SER A 992 5.33 39.16 -102.96
C SER A 992 4.41 38.52 -101.90
N ASP A 993 4.72 38.74 -100.62
CA ASP A 993 3.83 38.54 -99.48
C ASP A 993 4.25 39.50 -98.33
N VAL A 994 3.34 39.69 -97.36
CA VAL A 994 3.46 40.38 -96.02
C VAL A 994 2.81 41.76 -95.86
N LYS A 995 1.85 41.82 -94.91
CA LYS A 995 1.62 42.86 -93.86
C LYS A 995 0.71 42.23 -92.79
N HIS A 996 1.17 42.01 -91.55
CA HIS A 996 1.22 42.92 -90.38
C HIS A 996 -0.11 43.09 -89.60
N VAL A 997 -0.02 42.97 -88.26
CA VAL A 997 -1.08 43.25 -87.26
C VAL A 997 -0.43 43.99 -86.07
N GLU A 998 -1.13 45.00 -85.53
CA GLU A 998 -0.78 45.80 -84.32
C GLU A 998 -1.61 45.27 -83.12
N GLN A 999 -1.03 44.94 -81.96
CA GLN A 999 -0.47 45.74 -80.85
C GLN A 999 -1.46 46.22 -79.76
N SER A 1000 -0.97 46.09 -78.52
CA SER A 1000 -1.62 46.17 -77.20
C SER A 1000 -2.10 47.57 -76.76
N PRO A 1001 -2.65 47.71 -75.52
CA PRO A 1001 -1.80 48.03 -74.36
C PRO A 1001 -2.15 47.18 -73.10
N ASN A 1002 -1.24 46.81 -72.19
CA ASN A 1002 -0.49 47.63 -71.21
C ASN A 1002 -1.40 48.55 -70.35
N VAL A 1003 -1.24 48.74 -69.04
CA VAL A 1003 -0.51 48.13 -67.89
C VAL A 1003 -0.81 49.10 -66.74
N GLU A 1004 -1.15 48.64 -65.53
CA GLU A 1004 -0.55 49.14 -64.26
C GLU A 1004 -1.02 48.33 -63.05
N MET A 1005 -0.18 48.33 -62.00
CA MET A 1005 -0.36 47.61 -60.74
C MET A 1005 -0.94 48.55 -59.67
N VAL A 1006 -1.59 47.98 -58.64
CA VAL A 1006 -1.17 48.08 -57.22
C VAL A 1006 -2.17 47.37 -56.30
N ILE A 1007 -1.67 46.34 -55.61
CA ILE A 1007 -1.89 45.92 -54.21
C ILE A 1007 -3.15 46.45 -53.49
N ASP A 1008 -4.03 45.54 -53.02
CA ASP A 1008 -4.23 45.34 -51.56
C ASP A 1008 -4.96 44.03 -51.20
N HIS A 1009 -4.58 43.51 -50.01
CA HIS A 1009 -5.12 42.44 -49.16
C HIS A 1009 -6.06 41.32 -49.68
#